data_AF-A0A0G4ED51-F1
#
_entry.id   AF-A0A0G4ED51-F1
#
_cell.length_a   1.000
_cell.length_b   1.000
_cell.length_c   1.000
_cell.angle_alpha   90.00
_cell.angle_beta   90.00
_cell.angle_gamma   90.00
#
_symmetry.space_group_name_H-M   'P 1'
#
loop_
_entity.id
_entity.type
_entity.pdbx_description
1 polymer ?
#
loop_
_entity_poly.entity_id
_entity_poly.type
_entity_poly.pdbx_seq_one_letter_code
_entity_poly.pdbx_strand_id
1 'polypeptide(L)'
;MPVQEGGGLRLNTTDDTSHTGTLIGGLGSFGFGGCNTYLIMETRIGPVSRGKDNGEEKDWLCNPVSWDHRPFGWDMVQLMVDATQSAQRRLSEHGLLDGQVSQPLGEDGKDIDLKTMKEEDVSKLMIELVADLSGQEVSAETPLFEMGMDSRAVIELHESVRKMTGIVMPQTLLFDNPTVTTLAKFILEQAHNMDTASIVDISSISTTQSRSRKRRATDFAVDPLYDLADLRANLRIDLSMTAPAKPPRDYTNVLLTGATGIVGRFQLASLLDRNVDGKRLTVHCIVRTKSRNEGLSRIRAACEEAMIWKDEWTARIVVLLGDLSKELFGLGQERFSTLCETMDAIYHTGASVSLYQGYTRGRVTNTLPLLPMIELCTTHRLKPLHFTSTLAIFPAFTANFTKEFAEEELVEGAAPSIQHMKRVFPPQQQGYPWTKYVCEELLREARDQGLPVTIYRLPNTNMAISTGFTGMSNVATALIASFIQEGFFPRAASWANNTPIDMAADVIVSLSLKDDRKHWMYHVCNPSVFTESLLREWAQRAGIILRPVSFEDFTAAIKARGPKSPIFNHVPVMRHWQKYWYEDPTSDRTEVPISTSNMTEDIDVSWPAAEQLWRASLVYLMRQELLPSDSKAIALDPQVLLDMARGQTGLSQLGGSVDEEDVLEAFRVFIQSALEESSNMSFLGRLLLSHSIRQRLCTLLYMTHRAHTHPAIRCQQIKQPLFVVGFDRASVMLVQQLLACDEGNRAPTFSEMLCPFGEDGEYVHDSPEKDSRLAPAQEAMDVMFGSSECVNRLGPLTADMAFDDSMILRPGTQFDAPEYESRLSGSSGSEAPQGYGFHKTFLQHLQWQQGGQPKRWLLASPDHVGHLDDVLTTYPDAKIVFAHRDVCETVAGRCQETLSLRHGLMTVDASKVAERELRQMATNAKAAGDFRRRHPHLKAQFADVTLSDLLKNPVGRVKRLYRKLKLSPLSHRSSQAMWKMVLTNRSKWRTMVKGMPVSVSHFGIDEDDSRVTWLSVESLMGKKRKRRRLVVRCVGSLHPSVVCCRSEPTQVDVLP
;
A
#
# COMPACT_ATOMS: atom_id res chain seq x y z
N MET A 1 -20.28 4.99 17.79
CA MET A 1 -20.16 3.85 18.72
C MET A 1 -21.02 2.71 18.17
N PRO A 2 -20.46 1.54 17.86
CA PRO A 2 -21.27 0.35 17.62
C PRO A 2 -21.68 -0.21 18.98
N VAL A 3 -22.99 -0.25 19.23
CA VAL A 3 -23.56 -1.02 20.34
C VAL A 3 -23.67 -2.45 19.82
N GLN A 4 -22.94 -3.39 20.43
CA GLN A 4 -23.08 -4.82 20.11
C GLN A 4 -24.49 -5.32 20.47
N GLU A 5 -24.95 -6.33 19.74
CA GLU A 5 -26.31 -6.86 19.76
C GLU A 5 -26.85 -7.12 21.17
N GLY A 6 -28.00 -6.52 21.49
CA GLY A 6 -28.76 -6.74 22.73
C GLY A 6 -29.22 -5.49 23.48
N GLY A 7 -28.69 -4.30 23.18
CA GLY A 7 -29.07 -3.05 23.85
C GLY A 7 -30.11 -2.21 23.09
N GLY A 8 -31.33 -2.10 23.60
CA GLY A 8 -32.32 -1.14 23.10
C GLY A 8 -32.13 0.26 23.69
N LEU A 9 -31.93 1.27 22.84
CA LEU A 9 -31.97 2.69 23.22
C LEU A 9 -33.42 3.18 23.28
N ARG A 10 -33.87 3.64 24.44
CA ARG A 10 -35.17 4.33 24.58
C ARG A 10 -34.92 5.81 24.85
N LEU A 11 -35.20 6.65 23.85
CA LEU A 11 -35.18 8.10 23.99
C LEU A 11 -36.46 8.53 24.72
N ASN A 12 -36.33 9.12 25.91
CA ASN A 12 -37.43 9.84 26.54
C ASN A 12 -37.29 11.32 26.20
N THR A 13 -38.30 11.90 25.59
CA THR A 13 -38.40 13.35 25.41
C THR A 13 -38.67 13.99 26.77
N THR A 14 -37.83 14.94 27.18
CA THR A 14 -38.18 15.88 28.25
C THR A 14 -38.99 17.03 27.65
N ASP A 15 -39.88 17.62 28.46
CA ASP A 15 -40.87 18.62 28.04
C ASP A 15 -40.26 19.84 27.32
N ASP A 16 -38.98 20.13 27.52
CA ASP A 16 -38.25 21.24 26.89
C ASP A 16 -37.86 21.04 25.41
N THR A 17 -38.11 19.88 24.82
CA THR A 17 -37.84 19.62 23.38
C THR A 17 -39.08 19.70 22.48
N SER A 18 -40.24 20.08 23.04
CA SER A 18 -41.54 20.09 22.36
C SER A 18 -41.76 21.28 21.40
N HIS A 19 -40.88 22.29 21.38
CA HIS A 19 -41.16 23.56 20.68
C HIS A 19 -40.14 24.03 19.63
N THR A 20 -39.09 23.27 19.32
CA THR A 20 -38.18 23.59 18.21
C THR A 20 -38.11 22.43 17.22
N GLY A 21 -39.09 22.37 16.32
CA GLY A 21 -39.13 21.40 15.23
C GLY A 21 -37.97 21.60 14.25
N THR A 22 -36.80 21.01 14.50
CA THR A 22 -35.77 20.80 13.48
C THR A 22 -34.89 19.59 13.84
N LEU A 23 -35.13 18.46 13.17
CA LEU A 23 -34.18 17.34 13.08
C LEU A 23 -33.13 17.69 12.02
N ILE A 24 -31.90 18.04 12.41
CA ILE A 24 -30.77 18.14 11.50
C ILE A 24 -29.93 16.87 11.63
N GLY A 25 -30.13 15.95 10.68
CA GLY A 25 -29.10 14.99 10.28
C GLY A 25 -28.49 15.48 8.97
N GLY A 26 -27.18 15.73 8.95
CA GLY A 26 -26.51 16.17 7.72
C GLY A 26 -25.00 16.26 7.86
N LEU A 27 -24.32 15.37 7.13
CA LEU A 27 -22.92 15.45 6.71
C LEU A 27 -22.55 16.86 6.21
N GLY A 28 -21.35 17.34 6.55
CA GLY A 28 -20.80 18.58 6.02
C GLY A 28 -19.28 18.65 6.18
N SER A 29 -18.58 18.38 5.09
CA SER A 29 -17.18 18.70 4.85
C SER A 29 -16.97 20.23 4.81
N PHE A 30 -15.98 20.71 5.59
CA PHE A 30 -15.40 22.08 5.65
C PHE A 30 -16.27 23.26 6.14
N GLY A 31 -15.83 23.91 7.23
CA GLY A 31 -16.23 25.28 7.61
C GLY A 31 -15.98 25.66 9.08
N PHE A 32 -15.06 26.61 9.33
CA PHE A 32 -14.84 27.27 10.63
C PHE A 32 -16.06 28.09 11.10
N GLY A 33 -16.37 28.09 12.40
CA GLY A 33 -17.29 29.04 13.06
C GLY A 33 -18.10 28.42 14.21
N GLY A 34 -17.81 28.81 15.46
CA GLY A 34 -18.36 28.17 16.67
C GLY A 34 -19.77 28.59 17.10
N CYS A 35 -20.38 27.77 17.96
CA CYS A 35 -21.20 28.10 19.14
C CYS A 35 -21.50 26.79 19.91
N ASN A 36 -21.08 26.70 21.17
CA ASN A 36 -21.29 25.53 22.04
C ASN A 36 -22.75 25.43 22.50
N THR A 37 -23.40 24.28 22.33
CA THR A 37 -24.60 23.91 23.10
C THR A 37 -24.38 22.48 23.64
N TYR A 38 -24.41 22.33 24.96
CA TYR A 38 -24.14 21.08 25.67
C TYR A 38 -25.38 20.19 25.69
N LEU A 39 -25.28 18.94 25.21
CA LEU A 39 -26.23 17.87 25.49
C LEU A 39 -25.74 17.09 26.72
N ILE A 40 -26.49 17.15 27.82
CA ILE A 40 -26.24 16.32 29.00
C ILE A 40 -26.90 14.96 28.74
N MET A 41 -26.08 13.90 28.57
CA MET A 41 -26.55 12.51 28.56
C MET A 41 -26.37 11.91 29.94
N GLU A 42 -27.45 11.63 30.65
CA GLU A 42 -27.40 10.77 31.84
C GLU A 42 -27.54 9.30 31.42
N THR A 43 -26.45 8.55 31.54
CA THR A 43 -26.46 7.08 31.43
C THR A 43 -26.73 6.49 32.81
N ARG A 44 -27.94 5.96 33.04
CA ARG A 44 -28.19 5.07 34.19
C ARG A 44 -27.91 3.62 33.78
N ILE A 45 -26.81 3.07 34.29
CA ILE A 45 -26.52 1.64 34.21
C ILE A 45 -27.30 0.94 35.33
N GLY A 46 -28.35 0.19 34.96
CA GLY A 46 -29.06 -0.71 35.87
C GLY A 46 -28.50 -2.14 35.82
N PRO A 47 -28.58 -2.92 36.90
CA PRO A 47 -27.92 -4.22 36.99
C PRO A 47 -28.64 -5.29 36.17
N VAL A 48 -27.89 -6.04 35.36
CA VAL A 48 -28.38 -7.23 34.65
C VAL A 48 -28.52 -8.39 35.65
N SER A 49 -29.67 -9.06 35.62
CA SER A 49 -30.01 -10.17 36.50
C SER A 49 -29.08 -11.38 36.31
N ARG A 50 -28.52 -11.85 37.43
CA ARG A 50 -27.71 -13.08 37.56
C ARG A 50 -28.51 -14.33 37.16
N GLY A 51 -28.08 -15.00 36.08
CA GLY A 51 -28.19 -16.45 35.98
C GLY A 51 -27.05 -17.08 36.78
N LYS A 52 -27.38 -17.99 37.71
CA LYS A 52 -26.43 -18.70 38.56
C LYS A 52 -25.62 -19.69 37.72
N ASP A 53 -24.28 -19.58 37.75
CA ASP A 53 -23.41 -20.72 38.07
C ASP A 53 -21.94 -20.28 38.27
N ASN A 54 -21.45 -20.60 39.47
CA ASN A 54 -20.09 -20.89 39.94
C ASN A 54 -18.89 -20.02 39.50
N GLY A 55 -18.67 -18.96 40.28
CA GLY A 55 -17.41 -18.64 40.98
C GLY A 55 -16.08 -18.68 40.23
N GLU A 56 -15.67 -17.53 39.70
CA GLU A 56 -14.28 -17.02 39.68
C GLU A 56 -14.34 -15.51 39.31
N GLU A 57 -13.71 -14.65 40.13
CA GLU A 57 -13.61 -13.21 39.89
C GLU A 57 -12.72 -12.95 38.66
N LYS A 58 -13.26 -12.31 37.60
CA LYS A 58 -12.46 -11.85 36.45
C LYS A 58 -12.28 -10.34 36.46
N ASP A 59 -11.01 -9.94 36.54
CA ASP A 59 -10.45 -8.61 36.46
C ASP A 59 -10.69 -7.99 35.06
N TRP A 60 -10.97 -6.68 35.00
CA TRP A 60 -11.36 -5.96 33.78
C TRP A 60 -10.16 -5.64 32.85
N LEU A 61 -8.95 -6.00 33.28
CA LEU A 61 -7.69 -5.80 32.57
C LEU A 61 -7.31 -6.94 31.60
N CYS A 62 -8.07 -8.04 31.56
CA CYS A 62 -7.80 -9.18 30.69
C CYS A 62 -8.97 -9.45 29.75
N ASN A 63 -9.01 -8.76 28.61
CA ASN A 63 -9.92 -9.10 27.52
C ASN A 63 -9.07 -9.48 26.29
N PRO A 64 -8.80 -10.77 26.04
CA PRO A 64 -8.07 -11.17 24.86
C PRO A 64 -8.99 -10.96 23.65
N VAL A 65 -8.55 -10.12 22.72
CA VAL A 65 -9.17 -10.00 21.40
C VAL A 65 -8.91 -11.33 20.68
N SER A 66 -9.91 -12.22 20.69
CA SER A 66 -9.88 -13.42 19.87
C SER A 66 -10.12 -13.01 18.41
N TRP A 67 -9.07 -13.07 17.59
CA TRP A 67 -9.18 -12.97 16.14
C TRP A 67 -9.68 -14.31 15.61
N ASP A 68 -10.92 -14.34 15.12
CA ASP A 68 -11.53 -15.52 14.53
C ASP A 68 -10.79 -15.89 13.24
N HIS A 69 -10.09 -17.03 13.26
CA HIS A 69 -9.39 -17.61 12.12
C HIS A 69 -10.42 -18.33 11.24
N ARG A 70 -10.77 -17.75 10.09
CA ARG A 70 -11.48 -18.49 9.02
C ARG A 70 -10.53 -18.89 7.90
N PRO A 71 -10.61 -20.14 7.39
CA PRO A 71 -9.73 -20.65 6.36
C PRO A 71 -10.17 -20.20 4.97
N PHE A 72 -9.20 -19.65 4.25
CA PHE A 72 -9.01 -19.50 2.80
C PHE A 72 -10.18 -19.36 1.79
N GLY A 73 -10.15 -18.25 1.03
CA GLY A 73 -10.89 -18.13 -0.24
C GLY A 73 -10.94 -16.76 -0.91
N TRP A 74 -10.51 -15.64 -0.30
CA TRP A 74 -10.70 -14.29 -0.90
C TRP A 74 -9.60 -13.27 -0.56
N ASP A 75 -8.46 -13.77 -0.12
CA ASP A 75 -7.36 -13.00 0.45
C ASP A 75 -6.84 -11.89 -0.47
N MET A 76 -6.93 -12.13 -1.78
CA MET A 76 -6.55 -11.20 -2.84
C MET A 76 -7.46 -9.98 -2.93
N VAL A 77 -8.77 -10.11 -2.70
CA VAL A 77 -9.68 -8.97 -2.87
C VAL A 77 -9.47 -7.93 -1.80
N GLN A 78 -9.39 -8.36 -0.55
CA GLN A 78 -9.00 -7.48 0.54
C GLN A 78 -7.56 -6.94 0.38
N LEU A 79 -6.59 -7.73 -0.14
CA LEU A 79 -5.26 -7.21 -0.50
C LEU A 79 -5.34 -6.08 -1.54
N MET A 80 -6.23 -6.20 -2.52
CA MET A 80 -6.48 -5.22 -3.58
C MET A 80 -7.25 -3.99 -3.07
N VAL A 81 -8.21 -4.16 -2.14
CA VAL A 81 -8.93 -3.07 -1.46
C VAL A 81 -7.96 -2.19 -0.75
N ASP A 82 -7.15 -2.86 0.06
CA ASP A 82 -6.20 -2.18 0.87
C ASP A 82 -5.26 -1.41 -0.05
N ALA A 83 -4.70 -2.02 -1.09
CA ALA A 83 -3.82 -1.36 -2.05
C ALA A 83 -4.44 -0.14 -2.76
N THR A 84 -5.70 -0.23 -3.19
CA THR A 84 -6.31 0.73 -4.14
C THR A 84 -7.02 1.91 -3.47
N GLN A 85 -7.71 1.69 -2.34
CA GLN A 85 -8.43 2.77 -1.62
C GLN A 85 -7.48 3.89 -1.13
N SER A 86 -6.21 3.56 -0.90
CA SER A 86 -5.22 4.52 -0.40
C SER A 86 -4.53 5.31 -1.53
N ALA A 87 -4.37 4.74 -2.72
CA ALA A 87 -3.91 5.47 -3.91
C ALA A 87 -4.88 6.61 -4.28
N GLN A 88 -6.17 6.42 -4.02
CA GLN A 88 -7.24 7.37 -4.32
C GLN A 88 -7.25 8.60 -3.37
N ARG A 89 -6.75 8.49 -2.12
CA ARG A 89 -6.67 9.64 -1.19
C ARG A 89 -5.66 10.70 -1.62
N ARG A 90 -4.57 10.31 -2.30
CA ARG A 90 -3.52 11.25 -2.78
C ARG A 90 -4.02 12.31 -3.75
N LEU A 91 -5.07 12.01 -4.54
CA LEU A 91 -5.72 12.98 -5.44
C LEU A 91 -6.51 14.07 -4.70
N SER A 92 -6.97 13.79 -3.49
CA SER A 92 -7.70 14.79 -2.69
C SER A 92 -6.77 15.81 -2.02
N GLU A 93 -5.49 15.47 -1.88
CA GLU A 93 -4.50 16.29 -1.16
C GLU A 93 -3.48 16.97 -2.09
N HIS A 94 -3.21 16.41 -3.27
CA HIS A 94 -2.28 16.99 -4.25
C HIS A 94 -2.93 17.12 -5.62
N GLY A 95 -3.32 18.36 -5.97
CA GLY A 95 -3.66 18.73 -7.33
C GLY A 95 -2.50 18.43 -8.28
N LEU A 96 -2.85 17.89 -9.45
CA LEU A 96 -2.01 17.63 -10.63
C LEU A 96 -0.68 18.40 -10.66
N LEU A 97 0.45 17.68 -10.66
CA LEU A 97 1.74 18.23 -11.07
C LEU A 97 2.47 17.27 -12.01
N ASP A 98 2.88 17.85 -13.14
CA ASP A 98 3.67 17.29 -14.23
C ASP A 98 4.99 16.65 -13.76
N GLY A 99 5.29 15.46 -14.26
CA GLY A 99 6.60 14.83 -14.14
C GLY A 99 7.26 14.70 -15.51
N GLN A 100 8.16 15.64 -15.86
CA GLN A 100 9.16 15.41 -16.91
C GLN A 100 10.37 14.71 -16.29
N VAL A 101 10.65 13.49 -16.76
CA VAL A 101 11.86 12.73 -16.42
C VAL A 101 12.97 13.15 -17.37
N SER A 102 14.03 13.74 -16.82
CA SER A 102 15.29 14.03 -17.52
C SER A 102 16.10 12.76 -17.74
N GLN A 103 16.62 12.58 -18.96
CA GLN A 103 17.51 11.48 -19.36
C GLN A 103 18.93 11.68 -18.78
N PRO A 104 19.67 10.61 -18.41
CA PRO A 104 21.08 10.71 -18.11
C PRO A 104 21.92 10.78 -19.41
N LEU A 105 22.89 11.70 -19.42
CA LEU A 105 23.88 11.91 -20.48
C LEU A 105 25.10 11.00 -20.30
N GLY A 106 25.57 10.44 -21.43
CA GLY A 106 27.00 10.27 -21.76
C GLY A 106 27.75 9.05 -21.22
N GLU A 107 27.84 7.99 -22.02
CA GLU A 107 28.96 7.03 -21.98
C GLU A 107 30.12 7.59 -22.82
N ASP A 108 31.25 7.93 -22.20
CA ASP A 108 32.56 8.04 -22.87
C ASP A 108 33.67 7.66 -21.86
N GLY A 109 34.00 6.38 -21.82
CA GLY A 109 35.10 5.85 -21.01
C GLY A 109 36.45 6.05 -21.70
N LYS A 110 37.33 6.87 -21.11
CA LYS A 110 38.77 6.83 -21.36
C LYS A 110 39.47 6.24 -20.15
N ASP A 111 40.30 5.20 -20.36
CA ASP A 111 41.19 4.66 -19.33
C ASP A 111 42.16 5.75 -18.85
N ILE A 112 42.20 6.01 -17.54
CA ILE A 112 43.06 7.01 -16.91
C ILE A 112 44.30 6.32 -16.31
N ASP A 113 45.50 6.70 -16.74
CA ASP A 113 46.76 6.21 -16.16
C ASP A 113 47.15 7.01 -14.91
N LEU A 114 46.75 6.50 -13.74
CA LEU A 114 47.03 7.10 -12.44
C LEU A 114 48.53 7.28 -12.13
N LYS A 115 49.44 6.55 -12.80
CA LYS A 115 50.88 6.62 -12.50
C LYS A 115 51.53 7.94 -12.94
N THR A 116 50.83 8.73 -13.77
CA THR A 116 51.34 10.00 -14.33
C THR A 116 50.66 11.24 -13.76
N MET A 117 49.62 11.08 -12.93
CA MET A 117 48.81 12.19 -12.39
C MET A 117 49.38 12.73 -11.07
N LYS A 118 49.24 14.04 -10.84
CA LYS A 118 49.55 14.65 -9.54
C LYS A 118 48.37 14.51 -8.58
N GLU A 119 48.63 14.60 -7.28
CA GLU A 119 47.60 14.58 -6.22
C GLU A 119 46.48 15.62 -6.44
N GLU A 120 46.83 16.78 -6.98
CA GLU A 120 45.87 17.84 -7.33
C GLU A 120 44.91 17.42 -8.46
N ASP A 121 45.37 16.61 -9.41
CA ASP A 121 44.57 16.17 -10.55
C ASP A 121 43.62 15.03 -10.14
N VAL A 122 44.09 14.09 -9.31
CA VAL A 122 43.25 13.04 -8.72
C VAL A 122 42.22 13.65 -7.76
N SER A 123 42.59 14.68 -6.99
CA SER A 123 41.65 15.37 -6.10
C SER A 123 40.54 16.08 -6.89
N LYS A 124 40.85 16.72 -8.03
CA LYS A 124 39.83 17.33 -8.90
C LYS A 124 38.87 16.28 -9.49
N LEU A 125 39.41 15.18 -9.98
CA LEU A 125 38.62 14.06 -10.51
C LEU A 125 37.66 13.50 -9.44
N MET A 126 38.14 13.36 -8.21
CA MET A 126 37.33 12.90 -7.09
C MET A 126 36.31 13.94 -6.64
N ILE A 127 36.61 15.24 -6.73
CA ILE A 127 35.64 16.33 -6.47
C ILE A 127 34.49 16.27 -7.48
N GLU A 128 34.79 16.14 -8.77
CA GLU A 128 33.79 16.02 -9.84
C GLU A 128 32.92 14.78 -9.64
N LEU A 129 33.55 13.63 -9.41
CA LEU A 129 32.84 12.37 -9.21
C LEU A 129 31.95 12.38 -7.96
N VAL A 130 32.43 12.95 -6.85
CA VAL A 130 31.62 13.11 -5.64
C VAL A 130 30.52 14.14 -5.85
N ALA A 131 30.75 15.22 -6.61
CA ALA A 131 29.74 16.23 -6.88
C ALA A 131 28.59 15.64 -7.71
N ASP A 132 28.89 14.81 -8.71
CA ASP A 132 27.90 14.10 -9.51
C ASP A 132 27.08 13.12 -8.67
N LEU A 133 27.74 12.38 -7.76
CA LEU A 133 27.07 11.39 -6.90
C LEU A 133 26.27 12.01 -5.74
N SER A 134 26.72 13.14 -5.20
CA SER A 134 26.08 13.84 -4.07
C SER A 134 25.07 14.91 -4.51
N GLY A 135 25.13 15.37 -5.76
CA GLY A 135 24.29 16.43 -6.30
C GLY A 135 24.54 17.82 -5.67
N GLN A 136 25.70 18.03 -5.04
CA GLN A 136 26.08 19.27 -4.34
C GLN A 136 27.53 19.66 -4.61
N GLU A 137 27.90 20.92 -4.34
CA GLU A 137 29.30 21.36 -4.42
C GLU A 137 30.16 20.70 -3.34
N VAL A 138 31.31 20.16 -3.77
CA VAL A 138 32.21 19.37 -2.92
C VAL A 138 33.47 20.17 -2.57
N SER A 139 33.70 20.35 -1.27
CA SER A 139 34.95 20.83 -0.69
C SER A 139 35.91 19.67 -0.39
N ALA A 140 37.18 19.83 -0.76
CA ALA A 140 38.19 18.77 -0.65
C ALA A 140 38.46 18.27 0.78
N GLU A 141 38.22 19.13 1.77
CA GLU A 141 38.58 18.91 3.19
C GLU A 141 37.38 18.54 4.08
N THR A 142 36.15 18.59 3.55
CA THR A 142 34.97 18.26 4.34
C THR A 142 34.72 16.74 4.28
N PRO A 143 34.31 16.10 5.39
CA PRO A 143 33.96 14.70 5.38
C PRO A 143 32.81 14.41 4.40
N LEU A 144 33.02 13.45 3.50
CA LEU A 144 32.11 13.09 2.42
C LEU A 144 30.71 12.71 2.91
N PHE A 145 30.60 12.04 4.08
CA PHE A 145 29.31 11.72 4.70
C PHE A 145 28.53 12.95 5.19
N GLU A 146 29.21 14.05 5.52
CA GLU A 146 28.56 15.32 5.88
C GLU A 146 28.04 16.07 4.66
N MET A 147 28.54 15.72 3.46
CA MET A 147 28.12 16.24 2.16
C MET A 147 26.97 15.43 1.54
N GLY A 148 26.32 14.57 2.33
CA GLY A 148 25.19 13.77 1.86
C GLY A 148 25.57 12.47 1.15
N MET A 149 26.85 12.08 1.15
CA MET A 149 27.24 10.74 0.70
C MET A 149 26.68 9.69 1.66
N ASP A 150 25.68 8.94 1.20
CA ASP A 150 25.10 7.82 1.93
C ASP A 150 25.78 6.49 1.55
N SER A 151 25.37 5.39 2.20
CA SER A 151 25.94 4.06 1.94
C SER A 151 25.76 3.58 0.48
N ARG A 152 24.83 4.17 -0.29
CA ARG A 152 24.67 3.88 -1.73
C ARG A 152 25.68 4.66 -2.55
N ALA A 153 25.81 5.97 -2.29
CA ALA A 153 26.79 6.83 -2.96
C ALA A 153 28.24 6.35 -2.71
N VAL A 154 28.53 5.79 -1.54
CA VAL A 154 29.82 5.14 -1.22
C VAL A 154 30.14 3.99 -2.18
N ILE A 155 29.15 3.15 -2.50
CA ILE A 155 29.33 1.98 -3.37
C ILE A 155 29.45 2.40 -4.83
N GLU A 156 28.67 3.39 -5.26
CA GLU A 156 28.77 3.97 -6.61
C GLU A 156 30.10 4.67 -6.84
N LEU A 157 30.62 5.36 -5.82
CA LEU A 157 31.97 5.92 -5.84
C LEU A 157 33.01 4.80 -5.96
N HIS A 158 32.84 3.68 -5.24
CA HIS A 158 33.76 2.54 -5.33
C HIS A 158 33.81 1.94 -6.72
N GLU A 159 32.65 1.72 -7.34
CA GLU A 159 32.59 1.14 -8.68
C GLU A 159 33.09 2.13 -9.74
N SER A 160 32.81 3.42 -9.58
CA SER A 160 33.28 4.47 -10.50
C SER A 160 34.80 4.62 -10.46
N VAL A 161 35.39 4.71 -9.26
CA VAL A 161 36.85 4.73 -9.11
C VAL A 161 37.46 3.44 -9.62
N ARG A 162 36.89 2.26 -9.31
CA ARG A 162 37.39 0.98 -9.82
C ARG A 162 37.36 0.92 -11.36
N LYS A 163 36.29 1.39 -11.99
CA LYS A 163 36.17 1.46 -13.46
C LYS A 163 37.19 2.42 -14.07
N MET A 164 37.42 3.56 -13.43
CA MET A 164 38.33 4.60 -13.93
C MET A 164 39.81 4.26 -13.71
N THR A 165 40.13 3.48 -12.69
CA THR A 165 41.51 3.33 -12.18
C THR A 165 42.01 1.89 -12.11
N GLY A 166 41.12 0.90 -12.21
CA GLY A 166 41.45 -0.52 -12.00
C GLY A 166 41.73 -0.91 -10.53
N ILE A 167 41.76 0.04 -9.59
CA ILE A 167 42.07 -0.22 -8.18
C ILE A 167 40.84 -0.78 -7.46
N VAL A 168 41.00 -1.94 -6.82
CA VAL A 168 39.97 -2.52 -5.95
C VAL A 168 40.07 -1.86 -4.58
N MET A 169 39.06 -1.08 -4.22
CA MET A 169 39.04 -0.33 -2.97
C MET A 169 38.38 -1.13 -1.83
N PRO A 170 38.96 -1.14 -0.61
CA PRO A 170 38.32 -1.71 0.57
C PRO A 170 36.97 -1.04 0.86
N GLN A 171 35.97 -1.80 1.33
CA GLN A 171 34.66 -1.24 1.63
C GLN A 171 34.67 -0.22 2.79
N THR A 172 35.72 -0.24 3.62
CA THR A 172 35.94 0.73 4.70
C THR A 172 36.59 2.03 4.22
N LEU A 173 36.92 2.16 2.93
CA LEU A 173 37.82 3.21 2.47
C LEU A 173 37.34 4.63 2.78
N LEU A 174 36.06 4.93 2.55
CA LEU A 174 35.48 6.24 2.89
C LEU A 174 35.36 6.48 4.40
N PHE A 175 35.48 5.42 5.21
CA PHE A 175 35.58 5.54 6.66
C PHE A 175 37.02 5.83 7.11
N ASP A 176 38.01 5.26 6.42
CA ASP A 176 39.45 5.45 6.71
C ASP A 176 40.01 6.74 6.06
N ASN A 177 39.41 7.19 4.96
CA ASN A 177 39.77 8.38 4.18
C ASN A 177 38.52 9.22 3.92
N PRO A 178 38.06 9.98 4.93
CA PRO A 178 36.74 10.60 4.91
C PRO A 178 36.64 11.84 4.02
N THR A 179 37.74 12.41 3.54
CA THR A 179 37.76 13.61 2.69
C THR A 179 38.32 13.29 1.30
N VAL A 180 37.98 14.10 0.30
CA VAL A 180 38.51 13.93 -1.07
C VAL A 180 40.05 13.96 -1.07
N THR A 181 40.65 14.84 -0.26
CA THR A 181 42.11 14.92 -0.12
C THR A 181 42.72 13.61 0.39
N THR A 182 42.15 13.01 1.46
CA THR A 182 42.64 11.74 2.00
C THR A 182 42.42 10.57 1.04
N LEU A 183 41.30 10.59 0.32
CA LEU A 183 40.93 9.57 -0.64
C LEU A 183 41.83 9.59 -1.88
N ALA A 184 42.13 10.78 -2.41
CA ALA A 184 43.05 10.96 -3.54
C ALA A 184 44.47 10.48 -3.22
N LYS A 185 44.96 10.78 -2.00
CA LYS A 185 46.25 10.25 -1.52
C LYS A 185 46.28 8.74 -1.46
N PHE A 186 45.24 8.12 -0.88
CA PHE A 186 45.15 6.67 -0.80
C PHE A 186 45.14 6.02 -2.20
N ILE A 187 44.38 6.57 -3.15
CA ILE A 187 44.29 6.06 -4.52
C ILE A 187 45.67 6.12 -5.20
N LEU A 188 46.41 7.21 -5.03
CA LEU A 188 47.77 7.34 -5.56
C LEU A 188 48.75 6.37 -4.89
N GLU A 189 48.69 6.21 -3.57
CA GLU A 189 49.53 5.24 -2.84
C GLU A 189 49.27 3.80 -3.32
N GLN A 190 48.02 3.42 -3.58
CA GLN A 190 47.67 2.10 -4.12
C GLN A 190 48.14 1.93 -5.57
N ALA A 191 47.99 2.96 -6.41
CA ALA A 191 48.45 2.94 -7.80
C ALA A 191 49.96 2.72 -7.93
N HIS A 192 50.75 3.32 -7.03
CA HIS A 192 52.20 3.15 -6.99
C HIS A 192 52.66 1.80 -6.41
N ASN A 193 51.84 1.14 -5.58
CA ASN A 193 52.18 -0.15 -4.97
C ASN A 193 51.86 -1.37 -5.86
N MET A 194 51.12 -1.20 -6.97
CA MET A 194 50.73 -2.29 -7.87
C MET A 194 51.90 -2.99 -8.61
N ASP A 195 53.13 -2.44 -8.62
CA ASP A 195 54.29 -3.07 -9.29
C ASP A 195 55.05 -4.11 -8.43
N THR A 196 54.58 -4.45 -7.21
CA THR A 196 55.30 -5.39 -6.32
C THR A 196 54.52 -6.62 -5.83
N ALA A 197 53.27 -6.84 -6.24
CA ALA A 197 52.45 -7.94 -5.71
C ALA A 197 51.83 -8.81 -6.82
N SER A 198 52.64 -9.70 -7.41
CA SER A 198 52.13 -10.88 -8.11
C SER A 198 52.05 -12.04 -7.09
N ILE A 199 50.84 -12.53 -6.84
CA ILE A 199 50.50 -13.70 -6.00
C ILE A 199 50.66 -13.47 -4.48
N VAL A 200 49.58 -13.10 -3.78
CA VAL A 200 49.44 -13.36 -2.33
C VAL A 200 47.99 -13.69 -1.94
N ASP A 201 47.87 -14.77 -1.18
CA ASP A 201 46.71 -15.32 -0.48
C ASP A 201 46.11 -14.33 0.55
N ILE A 202 44.80 -14.10 0.49
CA ILE A 202 44.03 -13.11 1.29
C ILE A 202 44.02 -13.46 2.80
N SER A 203 44.54 -14.63 3.18
CA SER A 203 44.66 -15.07 4.58
C SER A 203 45.84 -14.47 5.36
N SER A 204 46.76 -13.72 4.73
CA SER A 204 48.05 -13.37 5.34
C SER A 204 48.32 -11.89 5.64
N ILE A 205 47.35 -10.99 5.47
CA ILE A 205 47.51 -9.58 5.93
C ILE A 205 47.19 -9.52 7.44
N SER A 206 48.05 -10.13 8.24
CA SER A 206 48.14 -9.94 9.69
C SER A 206 49.60 -9.64 10.08
N THR A 207 49.76 -8.53 10.78
CA THR A 207 50.87 -8.13 11.67
C THR A 207 52.27 -7.84 11.08
N THR A 208 52.61 -6.53 11.11
CA THR A 208 53.94 -5.88 11.33
C THR A 208 55.04 -6.08 10.27
N GLN A 209 55.75 -5.07 9.77
CA GLN A 209 56.48 -4.00 10.48
C GLN A 209 56.65 -2.76 9.57
N SER A 210 56.49 -1.55 10.12
CA SER A 210 57.12 -0.36 9.51
C SER A 210 57.72 0.52 10.59
N ARG A 211 59.03 0.76 10.45
CA ARG A 211 59.84 1.65 11.26
C ARG A 211 59.56 3.11 10.87
N SER A 212 59.28 3.90 11.90
CA SER A 212 59.61 5.31 12.08
C SER A 212 58.67 6.40 11.52
N ARG A 213 58.06 7.06 12.52
CA ARG A 213 58.01 8.51 12.80
C ARG A 213 56.79 9.32 12.33
N LYS A 214 56.00 9.68 13.37
CA LYS A 214 54.97 10.72 13.52
C LYS A 214 53.54 10.36 13.06
N ARG A 215 52.87 9.46 13.79
CA ARG A 215 51.40 9.43 13.88
C ARG A 215 50.95 10.25 15.10
N ARG A 216 49.97 11.14 14.90
CA ARG A 216 49.30 11.88 15.98
C ARG A 216 48.48 10.90 16.84
N ALA A 217 48.33 11.21 18.14
CA ALA A 217 47.82 10.30 19.16
C ALA A 217 46.30 9.97 19.09
N THR A 218 45.60 10.26 17.99
CA THR A 218 44.13 10.14 17.89
C THR A 218 43.62 8.96 17.05
N ASP A 219 44.50 8.19 16.39
CA ASP A 219 44.10 7.12 15.44
C ASP A 219 44.32 5.70 15.99
N PHE A 220 44.08 5.47 17.29
CA PHE A 220 44.02 4.10 17.82
C PHE A 220 42.59 3.57 17.75
N ALA A 221 42.41 2.43 17.06
CA ALA A 221 41.14 1.72 17.09
C ALA A 221 40.78 1.38 18.54
N VAL A 222 39.62 1.87 19.00
CA VAL A 222 39.15 1.67 20.37
C VAL A 222 38.60 0.26 20.48
N ASP A 223 39.18 -0.55 21.38
CA ASP A 223 38.61 -1.87 21.70
C ASP A 223 37.41 -1.69 22.65
N PRO A 224 36.27 -2.32 22.35
CA PRO A 224 35.04 -2.15 23.15
C PRO A 224 35.17 -2.61 24.60
N LEU A 225 36.03 -3.58 24.91
CA LEU A 225 36.19 -4.08 26.28
C LEU A 225 37.05 -3.12 27.12
N TYR A 226 38.09 -2.54 26.52
CA TYR A 226 38.87 -1.49 27.20
C TYR A 226 38.04 -0.24 27.41
N ASP A 227 37.23 0.15 26.42
CA ASP A 227 36.31 1.29 26.54
C ASP A 227 35.26 1.05 27.64
N LEU A 228 34.65 -0.14 27.70
CA LEU A 228 33.73 -0.48 28.78
C LEU A 228 34.40 -0.42 30.16
N ALA A 229 35.63 -0.92 30.29
CA ALA A 229 36.37 -0.86 31.54
C ALA A 229 36.65 0.58 31.99
N ASP A 230 37.04 1.45 31.05
CA ASP A 230 37.27 2.87 31.31
C ASP A 230 35.97 3.60 31.68
N LEU A 231 34.88 3.37 30.93
CA LEU A 231 33.56 3.96 31.23
C LEU A 231 33.06 3.53 32.62
N ARG A 232 33.23 2.26 32.99
CA ARG A 232 32.86 1.75 34.33
C ARG A 232 33.70 2.39 35.43
N ALA A 233 35.01 2.50 35.24
CA ALA A 233 35.90 3.10 36.24
C ALA A 233 35.57 4.58 36.52
N ASN A 234 35.03 5.28 35.53
CA ASN A 234 34.67 6.69 35.61
C ASN A 234 33.19 6.93 35.96
N LEU A 235 32.35 5.90 35.99
CA LEU A 235 30.93 6.04 36.33
C LEU A 235 30.75 6.16 37.85
N ARG A 236 30.37 7.37 38.30
CA ARG A 236 30.06 7.65 39.70
C ARG A 236 28.71 8.36 39.81
N ILE A 237 27.72 7.69 40.37
CA ILE A 237 26.40 8.25 40.61
C ILE A 237 26.24 8.56 42.10
N ASP A 238 26.14 9.85 42.44
CA ASP A 238 25.79 10.30 43.78
C ASP A 238 24.30 10.66 43.84
N LEU A 239 23.53 9.89 44.62
CA LEU A 239 22.09 10.07 44.79
C LEU A 239 21.72 10.74 46.12
N SER A 240 22.69 11.21 46.91
CA SER A 240 22.46 11.73 48.26
C SER A 240 21.47 12.91 48.32
N MET A 241 21.45 13.73 47.27
CA MET A 241 20.60 14.93 47.15
C MET A 241 19.50 14.78 46.08
N THR A 242 19.31 13.57 45.53
CA THR A 242 18.40 13.33 44.40
C THR A 242 17.03 12.87 44.89
N ALA A 243 15.96 13.58 44.49
CA ALA A 243 14.59 13.18 44.81
C ALA A 243 14.20 11.85 44.11
N PRO A 244 13.29 11.04 44.69
CA PRO A 244 12.86 9.80 44.07
C PRO A 244 12.09 10.03 42.77
N ALA A 245 12.08 9.01 41.90
CA ALA A 245 11.32 9.05 40.65
C ALA A 245 9.82 9.27 40.92
N LYS A 246 9.17 10.00 40.02
CA LYS A 246 7.70 10.08 40.03
C LYS A 246 7.13 8.72 39.60
N PRO A 247 5.98 8.29 40.13
CA PRO A 247 5.28 7.16 39.55
C PRO A 247 4.77 7.54 38.15
N PRO A 248 4.74 6.60 37.18
CA PRO A 248 4.17 6.79 35.86
C PRO A 248 2.88 7.60 35.77
N ARG A 249 1.94 7.39 36.71
CA ARG A 249 0.66 8.13 36.76
C ARG A 249 0.80 9.66 36.88
N ASP A 250 1.95 10.13 37.36
CA ASP A 250 2.25 11.55 37.57
C ASP A 250 3.12 12.15 36.46
N TYR A 251 3.44 11.37 35.40
CA TYR A 251 4.22 11.86 34.28
C TYR A 251 3.48 12.95 33.52
N THR A 252 4.21 14.00 33.15
CA THR A 252 3.74 15.12 32.35
C THR A 252 4.66 15.39 31.16
N ASN A 253 5.99 15.34 31.38
CA ASN A 253 6.98 15.58 30.34
C ASN A 253 7.94 14.41 30.23
N VAL A 254 8.08 13.86 29.03
CA VAL A 254 9.02 12.75 28.76
C VAL A 254 9.97 13.12 27.63
N LEU A 255 11.20 12.62 27.69
CA LEU A 255 12.19 12.79 26.63
C LEU A 255 12.22 11.55 25.74
N LEU A 256 12.16 11.73 24.42
CA LEU A 256 12.33 10.68 23.43
C LEU A 256 13.48 11.01 22.48
N THR A 257 14.45 10.09 22.38
CA THR A 257 15.48 10.13 21.32
C THR A 257 15.08 9.23 20.16
N GLY A 258 15.45 9.61 18.93
CA GLY A 258 15.18 8.78 17.76
C GLY A 258 13.74 8.83 17.23
N ALA A 259 12.99 9.91 17.53
CA ALA A 259 11.58 10.08 17.12
C ALA A 259 11.32 9.96 15.60
N THR A 260 12.33 10.20 14.76
CA THR A 260 12.24 10.07 13.30
C THR A 260 12.67 8.68 12.78
N GLY A 261 13.17 7.82 13.67
CA GLY A 261 13.64 6.47 13.35
C GLY A 261 12.48 5.49 13.12
N ILE A 262 12.80 4.24 12.77
CA ILE A 262 11.83 3.19 12.49
C ILE A 262 10.97 2.89 13.73
N VAL A 263 11.58 2.58 14.87
CA VAL A 263 10.86 2.27 16.12
C VAL A 263 10.36 3.55 16.80
N GLY A 264 11.20 4.59 16.85
CA GLY A 264 10.91 5.80 17.62
C GLY A 264 9.68 6.58 17.16
N ARG A 265 9.30 6.51 15.87
CA ARG A 265 8.06 7.16 15.40
C ARG A 265 6.79 6.49 15.93
N PHE A 266 6.79 5.16 16.05
CA PHE A 266 5.69 4.42 16.65
C PHE A 266 5.69 4.53 18.17
N GLN A 267 6.88 4.64 18.78
CA GLN A 267 6.99 4.91 20.21
C GLN A 267 6.46 6.31 20.56
N LEU A 268 6.75 7.31 19.73
CA LEU A 268 6.17 8.65 19.83
C LEU A 268 4.64 8.58 19.73
N ALA A 269 4.11 7.89 18.72
CA ALA A 269 2.67 7.71 18.54
C ALA A 269 2.02 7.05 19.75
N SER A 270 2.58 5.95 20.26
CA SER A 270 2.07 5.27 21.46
C SER A 270 2.11 6.21 22.67
N LEU A 271 3.22 6.90 22.95
CA LEU A 271 3.30 7.88 24.06
C LEU A 271 2.25 8.99 23.95
N LEU A 272 2.00 9.50 22.74
CA LEU A 272 1.01 10.54 22.51
C LEU A 272 -0.43 10.04 22.59
N ASP A 273 -0.70 8.77 22.24
CA ASP A 273 -2.03 8.19 22.34
C ASP A 273 -2.37 7.75 23.77
N ARG A 274 -1.38 7.60 24.66
CA ARG A 274 -1.63 7.34 26.08
C ARG A 274 -2.27 8.54 26.78
N ASN A 275 -3.22 8.21 27.64
CA ASN A 275 -3.81 9.11 28.60
C ASN A 275 -3.52 8.55 30.01
N VAL A 276 -2.75 9.30 30.78
CA VAL A 276 -2.30 8.88 32.11
C VAL A 276 -3.16 9.63 33.13
N ASP A 277 -4.13 8.95 33.77
CA ASP A 277 -5.08 9.55 34.72
C ASP A 277 -5.80 10.81 34.21
N GLY A 278 -6.19 10.82 32.93
CA GLY A 278 -6.85 11.97 32.30
C GLY A 278 -5.90 13.08 31.83
N LYS A 279 -4.59 12.94 32.05
CA LYS A 279 -3.54 13.84 31.57
C LYS A 279 -2.85 13.29 30.32
N ARG A 280 -2.66 14.18 29.34
CA ARG A 280 -1.93 13.88 28.11
C ARG A 280 -0.46 14.24 28.27
N LEU A 281 0.44 13.34 27.89
CA LEU A 281 1.88 13.57 27.94
C LEU A 281 2.33 14.62 26.91
N THR A 282 3.34 15.41 27.28
CA THR A 282 4.15 16.23 26.37
C THR A 282 5.46 15.51 26.09
N VAL A 283 5.76 15.26 24.82
CA VAL A 283 6.94 14.50 24.39
C VAL A 283 7.99 15.45 23.82
N HIS A 284 9.15 15.49 24.47
CA HIS A 284 10.30 16.26 24.04
C HIS A 284 11.17 15.39 23.13
N CYS A 285 11.39 15.81 21.89
CA CYS A 285 12.11 15.03 20.89
C CYS A 285 13.42 15.71 20.51
N ILE A 286 14.55 15.00 20.67
CA ILE A 286 15.84 15.47 20.15
C ILE A 286 15.91 15.19 18.65
N VAL A 287 16.05 16.24 17.85
CA VAL A 287 16.13 16.15 16.38
C VAL A 287 17.29 16.98 15.86
N ARG A 288 18.12 16.38 15.00
CA ARG A 288 19.22 17.05 14.31
C ARG A 288 18.68 17.88 13.15
N THR A 289 18.42 19.17 13.39
CA THR A 289 17.97 20.16 12.38
C THR A 289 18.52 21.56 12.69
N LYS A 290 18.29 22.51 11.77
CA LYS A 290 18.69 23.92 11.96
C LYS A 290 17.62 24.74 12.69
N SER A 291 16.36 24.32 12.64
CA SER A 291 15.24 25.02 13.30
C SER A 291 14.18 24.09 13.87
N ARG A 292 13.37 24.59 14.82
CA ARG A 292 12.30 23.80 15.46
C ARG A 292 11.20 23.41 14.46
N ASN A 293 10.84 24.32 13.55
CA ASN A 293 9.85 24.07 12.52
C ASN A 293 10.30 22.94 11.59
N GLU A 294 11.57 22.98 11.14
CA GLU A 294 12.16 21.90 10.35
C GLU A 294 12.16 20.56 11.10
N GLY A 295 12.46 20.58 12.41
CA GLY A 295 12.42 19.37 13.24
C GLY A 295 11.01 18.80 13.39
N LEU A 296 9.99 19.64 13.54
CA LEU A 296 8.59 19.20 13.59
C LEU A 296 8.16 18.66 12.23
N SER A 297 8.50 19.34 11.12
CA SER A 297 8.21 18.85 9.77
C SER A 297 8.87 17.51 9.51
N ARG A 298 10.09 17.27 10.01
CA ARG A 298 10.78 15.98 9.88
C ARG A 298 10.08 14.86 10.68
N ILE A 299 9.62 15.15 11.89
CA ILE A 299 8.82 14.19 12.69
C ILE A 299 7.49 13.89 11.99
N ARG A 300 6.79 14.93 11.53
CA ARG A 300 5.53 14.83 10.80
C ARG A 300 5.70 13.97 9.54
N ALA A 301 6.67 14.29 8.69
CA ALA A 301 6.95 13.53 7.48
C ALA A 301 7.25 12.05 7.77
N ALA A 302 8.03 11.75 8.82
CA ALA A 302 8.28 10.37 9.23
C ALA A 302 7.00 9.63 9.69
N CYS A 303 6.09 10.31 10.39
CA CYS A 303 4.82 9.73 10.81
C CYS A 303 3.80 9.63 9.66
N GLU A 304 3.79 10.58 8.73
CA GLU A 304 2.95 10.56 7.53
C GLU A 304 3.40 9.46 6.56
N GLU A 305 4.71 9.25 6.37
CA GLU A 305 5.26 8.10 5.64
C GLU A 305 4.77 6.77 6.22
N ALA A 306 4.70 6.68 7.55
CA ALA A 306 4.19 5.50 8.25
C ALA A 306 2.65 5.45 8.36
N MET A 307 1.94 6.45 7.84
CA MET A 307 0.48 6.59 7.88
C MET A 307 -0.12 6.65 9.29
N ILE A 308 0.62 7.20 10.27
CA ILE A 308 0.21 7.27 11.68
C ILE A 308 -0.01 8.69 12.20
N TRP A 309 0.35 9.74 11.46
CA TRP A 309 0.26 11.13 11.95
C TRP A 309 -1.18 11.57 12.29
N LYS A 310 -1.32 12.29 13.41
CA LYS A 310 -2.57 12.97 13.80
C LYS A 310 -2.28 14.44 14.07
N ASP A 311 -3.02 15.37 13.46
CA ASP A 311 -2.73 16.81 13.57
C ASP A 311 -2.77 17.33 15.02
N GLU A 312 -3.58 16.72 15.89
CA GLU A 312 -3.69 17.05 17.32
C GLU A 312 -2.40 16.79 18.13
N TRP A 313 -1.46 16.01 17.60
CA TRP A 313 -0.18 15.73 18.24
C TRP A 313 0.75 16.95 18.26
N THR A 314 0.59 17.86 17.30
CA THR A 314 1.45 19.04 17.10
C THR A 314 1.64 19.84 18.39
N ALA A 315 0.57 20.05 19.16
CA ALA A 315 0.61 20.84 20.38
C ALA A 315 1.36 20.17 21.56
N ARG A 316 1.67 18.86 21.45
CA ARG A 316 2.28 18.04 22.50
C ARG A 316 3.69 17.55 22.17
N ILE A 317 4.21 17.94 21.00
CA ILE A 317 5.58 17.63 20.58
C ILE A 317 6.46 18.86 20.78
N VAL A 318 7.50 18.74 21.59
CA VAL A 318 8.50 19.79 21.81
C VAL A 318 9.80 19.39 21.12
N VAL A 319 10.17 20.11 20.06
CA VAL A 319 11.40 19.86 19.31
C VAL A 319 12.61 20.48 20.02
N LEU A 320 13.57 19.63 20.37
CA LEU A 320 14.88 20.00 20.90
C LEU A 320 15.93 19.88 19.78
N LEU A 321 16.57 20.99 19.44
CA LEU A 321 17.64 21.04 18.43
C LEU A 321 18.91 20.45 19.02
N GLY A 322 19.15 19.16 18.78
CA GLY A 322 20.26 18.44 19.38
C GLY A 322 20.79 17.32 18.51
N ASP A 323 22.00 16.90 18.82
CA ASP A 323 22.76 15.84 18.15
C ASP A 323 23.40 14.97 19.22
N LEU A 324 23.05 13.69 19.25
CA LEU A 324 23.55 12.73 20.23
C LEU A 324 25.08 12.58 20.16
N SER A 325 25.71 12.84 19.01
CA SER A 325 27.17 12.78 18.85
C SER A 325 27.94 13.88 19.60
N LYS A 326 27.24 14.89 20.12
CA LYS A 326 27.83 16.05 20.79
C LYS A 326 27.66 15.96 22.31
N GLU A 327 28.58 16.59 23.02
CA GLU A 327 28.50 16.79 24.47
C GLU A 327 27.16 17.44 24.86
N LEU A 328 26.52 16.95 25.92
CA LEU A 328 25.17 17.35 26.36
C LEU A 328 24.14 17.39 25.21
N PHE A 329 24.26 16.47 24.26
CA PHE A 329 23.44 16.39 23.03
C PHE A 329 23.50 17.65 22.14
N GLY A 330 24.52 18.51 22.31
CA GLY A 330 24.63 19.79 21.63
C GLY A 330 23.63 20.86 22.08
N LEU A 331 22.94 20.66 23.21
CA LEU A 331 21.92 21.59 23.72
C LEU A 331 22.51 22.79 24.47
N GLY A 332 23.75 22.67 24.96
CA GLY A 332 24.36 23.61 25.89
C GLY A 332 23.86 23.44 27.33
N GLN A 333 24.63 23.96 28.30
CA GLN A 333 24.41 23.71 29.73
C GLN A 333 23.02 24.16 30.22
N GLU A 334 22.56 25.35 29.82
CA GLU A 334 21.29 25.94 30.29
C GLU A 334 20.09 25.07 29.93
N ARG A 335 20.00 24.64 28.66
CA ARG A 335 18.92 23.78 28.19
C ARG A 335 19.01 22.38 28.78
N PHE A 336 20.22 21.84 28.92
CA PHE A 336 20.42 20.55 29.55
C PHE A 336 20.00 20.57 31.03
N SER A 337 20.33 21.63 31.78
CA SER A 337 19.85 21.85 33.16
C SER A 337 18.32 21.92 33.22
N THR A 338 17.69 22.63 32.28
CA THR A 338 16.22 22.69 32.18
C THR A 338 15.61 21.29 31.99
N LEU A 339 16.23 20.42 31.18
CA LEU A 339 15.76 19.04 31.03
C LEU A 339 15.94 18.21 32.31
N CYS A 340 17.03 18.43 33.05
CA CYS A 340 17.26 17.77 34.34
C CYS A 340 16.19 18.12 35.38
N GLU A 341 15.61 19.32 35.31
CA GLU A 341 14.55 19.78 36.22
C GLU A 341 13.15 19.30 35.80
N THR A 342 12.88 19.22 34.50
CA THR A 342 11.50 19.14 33.98
C THR A 342 11.06 17.77 33.48
N MET A 343 12.00 16.89 33.11
CA MET A 343 11.67 15.56 32.56
C MET A 343 11.32 14.57 33.68
N ASP A 344 10.31 13.73 33.42
CA ASP A 344 9.84 12.70 34.37
C ASP A 344 10.40 11.31 34.05
N ALA A 345 10.55 10.98 32.76
CA ALA A 345 11.13 9.73 32.27
C ALA A 345 11.81 9.91 30.91
N ILE A 346 12.79 9.06 30.62
CA ILE A 346 13.64 9.14 29.43
C ILE A 346 13.53 7.86 28.60
N TYR A 347 13.20 8.03 27.32
CA TYR A 347 13.12 6.97 26.32
C TYR A 347 14.25 7.12 25.32
N HIS A 348 15.26 6.26 25.44
CA HIS A 348 16.41 6.27 24.56
C HIS A 348 16.31 5.20 23.47
N THR A 349 15.78 5.61 22.32
CA THR A 349 15.60 4.76 21.13
C THR A 349 16.49 5.17 19.96
N GLY A 350 17.04 6.38 19.99
CA GLY A 350 17.97 6.87 18.98
C GLY A 350 19.25 6.04 18.91
N ALA A 351 19.57 5.54 17.71
CA ALA A 351 20.84 4.89 17.42
C ALA A 351 21.19 5.08 15.94
N SER A 352 22.48 5.14 15.64
CA SER A 352 23.02 4.94 14.30
C SER A 352 23.22 3.45 14.07
N VAL A 353 22.42 2.86 13.18
CA VAL A 353 22.48 1.44 12.85
C VAL A 353 23.17 1.27 11.50
N SER A 354 24.35 0.66 11.52
CA SER A 354 25.09 0.31 10.32
C SER A 354 25.70 -1.08 10.47
N LEU A 355 25.51 -1.90 9.45
CA LEU A 355 26.02 -3.28 9.39
C LEU A 355 27.53 -3.34 9.13
N TYR A 356 28.17 -2.21 8.80
CA TYR A 356 29.56 -2.15 8.36
C TYR A 356 30.41 -1.11 9.10
N GLN A 357 29.83 -0.41 10.07
CA GLN A 357 30.52 0.62 10.82
C GLN A 357 31.26 0.00 12.01
N GLY A 358 32.58 0.27 12.11
CA GLY A 358 33.38 -0.12 13.27
C GLY A 358 33.00 0.58 14.58
N TYR A 359 33.34 -0.05 15.70
CA TYR A 359 32.99 0.38 17.06
C TYR A 359 33.45 1.80 17.38
N THR A 360 34.70 2.15 17.04
CA THR A 360 35.28 3.49 17.31
C THR A 360 34.42 4.64 16.80
N ARG A 361 33.81 4.49 15.62
CA ARG A 361 32.93 5.52 15.04
C ARG A 361 31.51 5.38 15.58
N GLY A 362 31.02 4.15 15.74
CA GLY A 362 29.67 3.87 16.26
C GLY A 362 29.47 4.39 17.69
N ARG A 363 30.47 4.23 18.57
CA ARG A 363 30.38 4.62 20.00
C ARG A 363 30.07 6.09 20.20
N VAL A 364 30.48 6.98 19.27
CA VAL A 364 30.24 8.42 19.37
C VAL A 364 28.76 8.74 19.39
N THR A 365 27.96 8.02 18.62
CA THR A 365 26.51 8.26 18.50
C THR A 365 25.66 7.31 19.32
N ASN A 366 26.20 6.15 19.69
CA ASN A 366 25.43 5.10 20.36
C ASN A 366 25.81 4.87 21.83
N THR A 367 27.08 5.06 22.20
CA THR A 367 27.61 4.72 23.53
C THR A 367 27.85 5.96 24.39
N LEU A 368 28.65 6.91 23.90
CA LEU A 368 28.98 8.14 24.62
C LEU A 368 27.78 9.01 25.04
N PRO A 369 26.66 9.09 24.28
CA PRO A 369 25.51 9.88 24.70
C PRO A 369 24.89 9.37 26.01
N LEU A 370 25.22 8.14 26.43
CA LEU A 370 24.71 7.56 27.67
C LEU A 370 25.23 8.29 28.91
N LEU A 371 26.44 8.87 28.86
CA LEU A 371 27.02 9.60 29.99
C LEU A 371 26.18 10.82 30.40
N PRO A 372 25.91 11.80 29.51
CA PRO A 372 25.00 12.89 29.84
C PRO A 372 23.55 12.40 30.03
N MET A 373 23.17 11.23 29.52
CA MET A 373 21.83 10.67 29.80
C MET A 373 21.69 10.22 31.25
N ILE A 374 22.70 9.53 31.76
CA ILE A 374 22.76 9.10 33.15
C ILE A 374 22.75 10.35 34.04
N GLU A 375 23.58 11.36 33.72
CA GLU A 375 23.58 12.65 34.43
C GLU A 375 22.18 13.29 34.44
N LEU A 376 21.51 13.35 33.30
CA LEU A 376 20.15 13.88 33.20
C LEU A 376 19.17 13.10 34.07
N CYS A 377 19.31 11.77 34.13
CA CYS A 377 18.44 10.91 34.93
C CYS A 377 18.71 10.98 36.43
N THR A 378 19.90 11.40 36.86
CA THR A 378 20.31 11.41 38.28
C THR A 378 20.34 12.81 38.90
N THR A 379 20.28 13.87 38.09
CA THR A 379 20.33 15.26 38.57
C THR A 379 18.95 15.76 39.02
N HIS A 380 18.89 16.38 40.20
CA HIS A 380 17.70 16.87 40.94
C HIS A 380 16.68 15.82 41.35
N ARG A 381 16.24 14.96 40.42
CA ARG A 381 15.27 13.89 40.63
C ARG A 381 15.62 12.69 39.76
N LEU A 382 15.47 11.49 40.29
CA LEU A 382 15.59 10.24 39.55
C LEU A 382 14.56 10.18 38.43
N LYS A 383 14.99 9.83 37.23
CA LYS A 383 14.11 9.66 36.06
C LYS A 383 14.34 8.26 35.51
N PRO A 384 13.29 7.43 35.37
CA PRO A 384 13.47 6.10 34.79
C PRO A 384 14.01 6.20 33.37
N LEU A 385 15.06 5.41 33.09
CA LEU A 385 15.70 5.33 31.79
C LEU A 385 15.27 4.05 31.07
N HIS A 386 14.47 4.23 30.04
CA HIS A 386 13.99 3.19 29.14
C HIS A 386 14.92 3.12 27.92
N PHE A 387 15.78 2.10 27.88
CA PHE A 387 16.81 1.94 26.86
C PHE A 387 16.44 0.87 25.84
N THR A 388 16.40 1.24 24.57
CA THR A 388 16.17 0.30 23.46
C THR A 388 17.50 -0.29 22.99
N SER A 389 17.68 -1.58 23.25
CA SER A 389 18.80 -2.42 22.84
C SER A 389 18.41 -3.35 21.69
N THR A 390 19.24 -4.35 21.40
CA THR A 390 19.04 -5.28 20.28
C THR A 390 19.40 -6.71 20.65
N LEU A 391 18.65 -7.68 20.12
CA LEU A 391 19.01 -9.09 20.17
C LEU A 391 20.27 -9.41 19.34
N ALA A 392 20.66 -8.53 18.40
CA ALA A 392 21.87 -8.68 17.58
C ALA A 392 23.19 -8.62 18.38
N ILE A 393 23.15 -8.33 19.69
CA ILE A 393 24.32 -8.54 20.57
C ILE A 393 24.69 -10.02 20.68
N PHE A 394 23.74 -10.93 20.43
CA PHE A 394 23.94 -12.37 20.44
C PHE A 394 24.27 -12.89 19.04
N PRO A 395 25.46 -13.48 18.82
CA PRO A 395 25.80 -14.11 17.54
C PRO A 395 24.81 -15.18 17.09
N ALA A 396 24.26 -15.97 18.02
CA ALA A 396 23.24 -16.97 17.72
C ALA A 396 21.99 -16.38 17.09
N PHE A 397 21.53 -15.22 17.55
CA PHE A 397 20.39 -14.51 16.96
C PHE A 397 20.68 -14.11 15.51
N THR A 398 21.82 -13.45 15.25
CA THR A 398 22.16 -12.99 13.89
C THR A 398 22.45 -14.14 12.93
N ALA A 399 22.99 -15.25 13.43
CA ALA A 399 23.13 -16.52 12.71
C ALA A 399 21.82 -17.32 12.60
N ASN A 400 20.71 -16.78 13.12
CA ASN A 400 19.39 -17.40 13.16
C ASN A 400 19.36 -18.81 13.73
N PHE A 401 20.17 -19.06 14.77
CA PHE A 401 20.25 -20.35 15.46
C PHE A 401 20.54 -21.51 14.50
N THR A 402 21.42 -21.29 13.53
CA THR A 402 21.87 -22.31 12.58
C THR A 402 23.27 -22.78 12.91
N LYS A 403 23.68 -23.91 12.33
CA LYS A 403 25.04 -24.45 12.44
C LYS A 403 25.50 -24.58 13.91
N GLU A 404 26.62 -23.97 14.27
CA GLU A 404 27.19 -24.04 15.62
C GLU A 404 26.31 -23.41 16.71
N PHE A 405 25.29 -22.63 16.34
CA PHE A 405 24.37 -21.98 17.25
C PHE A 405 23.01 -22.70 17.36
N ALA A 406 22.88 -23.89 16.77
CA ALA A 406 21.60 -24.59 16.63
C ALA A 406 20.89 -24.90 17.95
N GLU A 407 21.68 -25.21 18.98
CA GLU A 407 21.24 -25.61 20.32
C GLU A 407 21.27 -24.45 21.33
N GLU A 408 21.60 -23.22 20.90
CA GLU A 408 21.60 -22.06 21.79
C GLU A 408 20.17 -21.52 21.97
N GLU A 409 19.81 -21.19 23.22
CA GLU A 409 18.58 -20.51 23.58
C GLU A 409 18.90 -19.17 24.26
N LEU A 410 18.19 -18.11 23.89
CA LEU A 410 18.37 -16.78 24.47
C LEU A 410 17.36 -16.54 25.60
N VAL A 411 17.85 -16.57 26.84
CA VAL A 411 17.08 -16.23 28.03
C VAL A 411 17.25 -14.78 28.45
N GLU A 412 16.22 -14.19 29.03
CA GLU A 412 16.26 -12.81 29.50
C GLU A 412 17.27 -12.65 30.64
N GLY A 413 18.06 -11.56 30.60
CA GLY A 413 19.14 -11.34 31.57
C GLY A 413 20.51 -11.90 31.16
N ALA A 414 20.58 -12.85 30.21
CA ALA A 414 21.85 -13.40 29.72
C ALA A 414 22.74 -12.33 29.05
N ALA A 415 24.05 -12.57 29.05
CA ALA A 415 25.05 -11.80 28.32
C ALA A 415 25.65 -12.65 27.19
N PRO A 416 26.01 -12.04 26.04
CA PRO A 416 26.59 -12.78 24.92
C PRO A 416 28.01 -13.28 25.21
N SER A 417 28.39 -14.39 24.58
CA SER A 417 29.79 -14.86 24.59
C SER A 417 30.69 -13.86 23.86
N ILE A 418 31.62 -13.24 24.59
CA ILE A 418 32.60 -12.28 24.03
C ILE A 418 33.47 -12.91 22.95
N GLN A 419 33.84 -14.19 23.11
CA GLN A 419 34.60 -14.92 22.11
C GLN A 419 33.80 -15.09 20.81
N HIS A 420 32.51 -15.44 20.93
CA HIS A 420 31.62 -15.54 19.78
C HIS A 420 31.39 -14.17 19.14
N MET A 421 31.19 -13.10 19.92
CA MET A 421 31.06 -11.75 19.41
C MET A 421 32.30 -11.30 18.64
N LYS A 422 33.53 -11.54 19.13
CA LYS A 422 34.76 -11.15 18.42
C LYS A 422 34.93 -11.89 17.09
N ARG A 423 34.53 -13.16 17.05
CA ARG A 423 34.61 -14.01 15.86
C ARG A 423 33.56 -13.62 14.82
N VAL A 424 32.32 -13.43 15.25
CA VAL A 424 31.17 -13.20 14.37
C VAL A 424 31.01 -11.73 14.02
N PHE A 425 31.31 -10.83 14.96
CA PHE A 425 31.26 -9.37 14.81
C PHE A 425 32.64 -8.75 15.08
N PRO A 426 33.60 -8.82 14.13
CA PRO A 426 34.88 -8.13 14.31
C PRO A 426 34.63 -6.64 14.62
N PRO A 427 35.07 -6.11 15.78
CA PRO A 427 34.68 -4.77 16.24
C PRO A 427 35.02 -3.64 15.25
N GLN A 428 36.04 -3.83 14.41
CA GLN A 428 36.47 -2.86 13.41
C GLN A 428 35.54 -2.79 12.21
N GLN A 429 34.76 -3.86 11.95
CA GLN A 429 33.87 -3.98 10.78
C GLN A 429 32.40 -3.97 11.18
N GLN A 430 32.04 -4.55 12.32
CA GLN A 430 30.66 -4.73 12.78
C GLN A 430 30.52 -4.24 14.22
N GLY A 431 30.61 -2.92 14.39
CA GLY A 431 30.64 -2.25 15.69
C GLY A 431 29.28 -2.06 16.35
N TYR A 432 28.17 -2.09 15.61
CA TYR A 432 26.84 -1.81 16.17
C TYR A 432 26.47 -2.75 17.35
N PRO A 433 26.57 -4.10 17.24
CA PRO A 433 26.35 -5.00 18.37
C PRO A 433 27.21 -4.65 19.59
N TRP A 434 28.48 -4.29 19.37
CA TRP A 434 29.39 -3.86 20.45
C TRP A 434 28.94 -2.58 21.13
N THR A 435 28.46 -1.57 20.38
CA THR A 435 27.95 -0.34 21.00
C THR A 435 26.79 -0.60 21.93
N LYS A 436 25.86 -1.50 21.55
CA LYS A 436 24.71 -1.87 22.38
C LYS A 436 25.12 -2.74 23.57
N TYR A 437 26.04 -3.69 23.38
CA TYR A 437 26.61 -4.47 24.49
C TYR A 437 27.25 -3.57 25.56
N VAL A 438 28.11 -2.62 25.15
CA VAL A 438 28.75 -1.68 26.09
C VAL A 438 27.72 -0.82 26.81
N CYS A 439 26.66 -0.36 26.12
CA CYS A 439 25.57 0.37 26.75
C CYS A 439 24.83 -0.47 27.79
N GLU A 440 24.46 -1.71 27.46
CA GLU A 440 23.78 -2.60 28.42
C GLU A 440 24.63 -2.77 29.67
N GLU A 441 25.91 -3.09 29.50
CA GLU A 441 26.84 -3.35 30.59
C GLU A 441 27.13 -2.12 31.47
N LEU A 442 27.16 -0.92 30.88
CA LEU A 442 27.26 0.33 31.63
C LEU A 442 25.95 0.66 32.39
N LEU A 443 24.81 0.34 31.79
CA LEU A 443 23.50 0.53 32.40
C LEU A 443 23.21 -0.45 33.54
N ARG A 444 23.76 -1.67 33.49
CA ARG A 444 23.73 -2.60 34.64
C ARG A 444 24.44 -1.96 35.84
N GLU A 445 25.63 -1.42 35.63
CA GLU A 445 26.40 -0.74 36.68
C GLU A 445 25.66 0.50 37.22
N ALA A 446 25.10 1.34 36.33
CA ALA A 446 24.30 2.49 36.75
C ALA A 446 23.07 2.07 37.58
N ARG A 447 22.45 0.95 37.23
CA ARG A 447 21.34 0.37 37.97
C ARG A 447 21.76 -0.14 39.35
N ASP A 448 22.90 -0.80 39.46
CA ASP A 448 23.46 -1.25 40.74
C ASP A 448 23.79 -0.07 41.67
N GLN A 449 24.11 1.10 41.09
CA GLN A 449 24.28 2.37 41.81
C GLN A 449 22.95 3.12 42.07
N GLY A 450 21.79 2.54 41.75
CA GLY A 450 20.46 3.03 42.13
C GLY A 450 19.67 3.74 41.03
N LEU A 451 20.16 3.83 39.79
CA LEU A 451 19.40 4.40 38.67
C LEU A 451 18.27 3.43 38.23
N PRO A 452 16.99 3.87 38.14
CA PRO A 452 15.93 3.04 37.59
C PRO A 452 16.11 2.86 36.08
N VAL A 453 16.58 1.69 35.66
CA VAL A 453 16.83 1.34 34.24
C VAL A 453 15.87 0.24 33.79
N THR A 454 15.44 0.30 32.53
CA THR A 454 14.82 -0.83 31.84
C THR A 454 15.43 -1.00 30.46
N ILE A 455 15.80 -2.22 30.10
CA ILE A 455 16.41 -2.57 28.81
C ILE A 455 15.41 -3.40 27.99
N TYR A 456 15.13 -2.95 26.77
CA TYR A 456 14.27 -3.65 25.81
C TYR A 456 15.12 -4.11 24.64
N ARG A 457 15.35 -5.41 24.49
CA ARG A 457 16.10 -5.98 23.36
C ARG A 457 15.13 -6.26 22.21
N LEU A 458 15.32 -5.57 21.09
CA LEU A 458 14.50 -5.74 19.89
C LEU A 458 15.19 -6.65 18.85
N PRO A 459 14.42 -7.46 18.10
CA PRO A 459 14.91 -8.10 16.90
C PRO A 459 15.01 -7.08 15.75
N ASN A 460 15.41 -7.53 14.55
CA ASN A 460 15.27 -6.71 13.34
C ASN A 460 13.78 -6.51 13.03
N THR A 461 13.24 -5.38 13.47
CA THR A 461 11.81 -5.05 13.40
C THR A 461 11.58 -4.10 12.22
N ASN A 462 10.82 -4.53 11.21
CA ASN A 462 10.77 -3.83 9.90
C ASN A 462 9.36 -3.62 9.30
N MET A 463 8.30 -4.15 9.93
CA MET A 463 6.92 -4.07 9.43
C MET A 463 5.98 -3.61 10.55
N ALA A 464 5.05 -2.70 10.27
CA ALA A 464 3.96 -2.36 11.18
C ALA A 464 2.69 -3.12 10.79
N ILE A 465 1.96 -3.70 11.76
CA ILE A 465 0.73 -4.46 11.46
C ILE A 465 -0.45 -3.53 11.13
N SER A 466 -0.55 -2.39 11.83
CA SER A 466 -1.67 -1.45 11.70
C SER A 466 -1.72 -0.73 10.35
N THR A 467 -0.56 -0.41 9.77
CA THR A 467 -0.47 0.36 8.52
C THR A 467 0.20 -0.40 7.37
N GLY A 468 0.87 -1.52 7.67
CA GLY A 468 1.73 -2.24 6.74
C GLY A 468 3.09 -1.60 6.52
N PHE A 469 3.38 -0.46 7.17
CA PHE A 469 4.59 0.31 6.92
C PHE A 469 5.85 -0.54 6.97
N THR A 470 6.65 -0.44 5.91
CA THR A 470 7.98 -1.03 5.81
C THR A 470 8.88 -0.14 4.95
N GLY A 471 10.18 -0.05 5.27
CA GLY A 471 11.11 0.86 4.61
C GLY A 471 12.08 0.14 3.67
N MET A 472 12.27 0.63 2.44
CA MET A 472 13.22 0.07 1.47
C MET A 472 14.69 0.14 1.91
N SER A 473 15.01 1.01 2.87
CA SER A 473 16.33 1.06 3.50
C SER A 473 16.63 -0.17 4.37
N ASN A 474 15.62 -0.98 4.69
CA ASN A 474 15.80 -2.23 5.43
C ASN A 474 16.07 -3.39 4.44
N VAL A 475 17.13 -4.16 4.71
CA VAL A 475 17.57 -5.29 3.88
C VAL A 475 16.47 -6.33 3.70
N ALA A 476 15.68 -6.63 4.74
CA ALA A 476 14.60 -7.62 4.66
C ALA A 476 13.49 -7.18 3.69
N THR A 477 13.17 -5.89 3.67
CA THR A 477 12.17 -5.31 2.74
C THR A 477 12.70 -5.33 1.31
N ALA A 478 13.96 -4.94 1.11
CA ALA A 478 14.63 -5.02 -0.18
C ALA A 478 14.70 -6.47 -0.71
N LEU A 479 14.93 -7.46 0.17
CA LEU A 479 14.93 -8.88 -0.18
C LEU A 479 13.57 -9.32 -0.71
N ILE A 480 12.49 -9.03 0.02
CA ILE A 480 11.12 -9.39 -0.39
C ILE A 480 10.78 -8.76 -1.74
N ALA A 481 11.09 -7.47 -1.92
CA ALA A 481 10.86 -6.79 -3.19
C ALA A 481 11.67 -7.41 -4.34
N SER A 482 12.92 -7.80 -4.10
CA SER A 482 13.75 -8.50 -5.09
C SER A 482 13.27 -9.93 -5.39
N PHE A 483 12.75 -10.67 -4.40
CA PHE A 483 12.14 -11.98 -4.63
C PHE A 483 10.93 -11.88 -5.54
N ILE A 484 10.07 -10.90 -5.29
CA ILE A 484 8.91 -10.60 -6.13
C ILE A 484 9.37 -10.10 -7.51
N GLN A 485 10.42 -9.28 -7.60
CA GLN A 485 10.93 -8.79 -8.89
C GLN A 485 11.43 -9.94 -9.76
N GLU A 486 12.17 -10.90 -9.19
CA GLU A 486 12.73 -12.01 -9.95
C GLU A 486 11.80 -13.22 -10.11
N GLY A 487 10.76 -13.34 -9.28
CA GLY A 487 9.90 -14.53 -9.26
C GLY A 487 10.56 -15.76 -8.60
N PHE A 488 11.66 -15.55 -7.89
CA PHE A 488 12.38 -16.61 -7.16
C PHE A 488 13.13 -16.08 -5.94
N PHE A 489 13.43 -16.98 -5.02
CA PHE A 489 14.14 -16.72 -3.77
C PHE A 489 15.17 -17.85 -3.49
N PRO A 490 16.24 -17.59 -2.73
CA PRO A 490 17.23 -18.61 -2.41
C PRO A 490 16.65 -19.70 -1.49
N ARG A 491 16.89 -20.97 -1.82
CA ARG A 491 16.56 -22.13 -0.97
C ARG A 491 17.22 -22.04 0.38
N ALA A 492 16.58 -22.65 1.38
CA ALA A 492 17.10 -22.67 2.75
C ALA A 492 17.36 -21.26 3.31
N ALA A 493 16.65 -20.25 2.77
CA ALA A 493 16.67 -18.91 3.31
C ALA A 493 16.15 -18.94 4.75
N SER A 494 17.00 -18.51 5.67
CA SER A 494 16.59 -18.10 7.00
C SER A 494 15.78 -16.82 6.89
N TRP A 495 14.56 -16.85 7.43
CA TRP A 495 13.67 -15.71 7.40
C TRP A 495 13.79 -14.87 8.66
N ALA A 496 13.70 -13.56 8.49
CA ALA A 496 13.76 -12.62 9.59
C ALA A 496 12.56 -12.80 10.55
N ASN A 497 12.80 -12.47 11.81
CA ASN A 497 11.76 -12.39 12.83
C ASN A 497 10.64 -11.41 12.42
N ASN A 498 9.40 -11.75 12.75
CA ASN A 498 8.19 -11.05 12.30
C ASN A 498 7.60 -10.11 13.38
N THR A 499 8.40 -9.58 14.30
CA THR A 499 7.90 -8.68 15.35
C THR A 499 7.35 -7.39 14.71
N PRO A 500 6.07 -7.03 14.91
CA PRO A 500 5.52 -5.78 14.38
C PRO A 500 6.06 -4.55 15.12
N ILE A 501 6.47 -3.51 14.40
CA ILE A 501 7.11 -2.30 14.96
C ILE A 501 6.19 -1.54 15.90
N ASP A 502 4.94 -1.35 15.48
CA ASP A 502 3.91 -0.65 16.23
C ASP A 502 3.58 -1.37 17.54
N MET A 503 3.47 -2.70 17.51
CA MET A 503 3.25 -3.49 18.71
C MET A 503 4.47 -3.52 19.63
N ALA A 504 5.69 -3.65 19.08
CA ALA A 504 6.91 -3.58 19.90
C ALA A 504 7.04 -2.22 20.59
N ALA A 505 6.76 -1.12 19.88
CA ALA A 505 6.73 0.21 20.45
C ALA A 505 5.66 0.35 21.55
N ASP A 506 4.48 -0.22 21.34
CA ASP A 506 3.39 -0.19 22.31
C ASP A 506 3.67 -1.02 23.56
N VAL A 507 4.32 -2.18 23.43
CA VAL A 507 4.82 -3.00 24.53
C VAL A 507 5.83 -2.20 25.37
N ILE A 508 6.80 -1.53 24.74
CA ILE A 508 7.79 -0.72 25.47
C ILE A 508 7.10 0.38 26.28
N VAL A 509 6.13 1.08 25.69
CA VAL A 509 5.39 2.15 26.37
C VAL A 509 4.52 1.58 27.48
N SER A 510 3.81 0.48 27.24
CA SER A 510 2.96 -0.18 28.25
C SER A 510 3.76 -0.63 29.46
N LEU A 511 4.90 -1.31 29.24
CA LEU A 511 5.83 -1.66 30.31
C LEU A 511 6.35 -0.41 31.03
N SER A 512 6.74 0.63 30.30
CA SER A 512 7.29 1.85 30.93
C SER A 512 6.32 2.56 31.88
N LEU A 513 5.01 2.39 31.67
CA LEU A 513 3.97 3.03 32.45
C LEU A 513 3.38 2.13 33.56
N LYS A 514 3.87 0.90 33.70
CA LYS A 514 3.43 -0.03 34.74
C LYS A 514 4.19 0.22 36.06
N ASP A 515 3.43 0.53 37.12
CA ASP A 515 3.96 0.86 38.47
C ASP A 515 4.61 -0.36 39.16
N ASP A 516 4.09 -1.57 38.93
CA ASP A 516 4.40 -2.82 39.65
C ASP A 516 5.18 -3.84 38.82
N ARG A 517 6.08 -3.38 37.94
CA ARG A 517 6.91 -4.28 37.12
C ARG A 517 7.80 -5.19 37.96
N LYS A 518 7.80 -6.48 37.60
CA LYS A 518 8.67 -7.51 38.18
C LYS A 518 10.05 -7.50 37.54
N HIS A 519 10.11 -7.15 36.25
CA HIS A 519 11.33 -7.27 35.44
C HIS A 519 11.85 -5.93 34.94
N TRP A 520 13.14 -5.91 34.59
CA TRP A 520 13.82 -4.72 34.06
C TRP A 520 14.57 -5.00 32.74
N MET A 521 14.52 -6.24 32.25
CA MET A 521 15.10 -6.63 30.97
C MET A 521 14.12 -7.50 30.20
N TYR A 522 13.83 -7.14 28.96
CA TYR A 522 12.80 -7.79 28.15
C TYR A 522 13.34 -8.11 26.76
N HIS A 523 13.02 -9.29 26.25
CA HIS A 523 13.08 -9.58 24.82
C HIS A 523 11.72 -9.23 24.21
N VAL A 524 11.62 -8.07 23.55
CA VAL A 524 10.37 -7.65 22.90
C VAL A 524 10.37 -8.23 21.48
N CYS A 525 9.96 -9.49 21.39
CA CYS A 525 10.15 -10.34 20.23
C CYS A 525 8.91 -11.24 20.06
N ASN A 526 8.39 -11.33 18.85
CA ASN A 526 7.48 -12.39 18.45
C ASN A 526 8.33 -13.64 18.14
N PRO A 527 8.20 -14.75 18.90
CA PRO A 527 9.01 -15.93 18.66
C PRO A 527 8.65 -16.64 17.34
N SER A 528 7.45 -16.45 16.79
CA SER A 528 7.05 -17.09 15.55
C SER A 528 7.88 -16.61 14.35
N VAL A 529 8.19 -17.51 13.39
CA VAL A 529 8.93 -17.16 12.18
C VAL A 529 8.19 -17.51 10.89
N PHE A 530 8.64 -16.89 9.80
CA PHE A 530 8.25 -17.27 8.45
C PHE A 530 9.00 -18.54 8.03
N THR A 531 8.30 -19.50 7.42
CA THR A 531 8.95 -20.63 6.76
C THR A 531 8.87 -20.46 5.24
N GLU A 532 9.76 -21.16 4.53
CA GLU A 532 9.70 -21.24 3.07
C GLU A 532 8.34 -21.77 2.58
N SER A 533 7.80 -22.79 3.25
CA SER A 533 6.52 -23.40 2.91
C SER A 533 5.35 -22.41 3.02
N LEU A 534 5.29 -21.67 4.13
CA LEU A 534 4.26 -20.67 4.38
C LEU A 534 4.33 -19.52 3.37
N LEU A 535 5.53 -18.97 3.10
CA LEU A 535 5.66 -17.90 2.11
C LEU A 535 5.20 -18.36 0.72
N ARG A 536 5.60 -19.57 0.30
CA ARG A 536 5.19 -20.11 -1.00
C ARG A 536 3.68 -20.29 -1.08
N GLU A 537 3.08 -20.82 -0.02
CA GLU A 537 1.64 -20.95 0.11
C GLU A 537 0.96 -19.58 -0.03
N TRP A 538 1.34 -18.60 0.80
CA TRP A 538 0.70 -17.28 0.80
C TRP A 538 0.92 -16.51 -0.50
N ALA A 539 2.13 -16.56 -1.08
CA ALA A 539 2.43 -15.96 -2.36
C ALA A 539 1.58 -16.60 -3.48
N GLN A 540 1.50 -17.93 -3.53
CA GLN A 540 0.68 -18.64 -4.51
C GLN A 540 -0.81 -18.29 -4.37
N ARG A 541 -1.30 -18.22 -3.13
CA ARG A 541 -2.67 -17.78 -2.80
C ARG A 541 -2.93 -16.33 -3.24
N ALA A 542 -1.92 -15.47 -3.15
CA ALA A 542 -1.93 -14.11 -3.68
C ALA A 542 -1.68 -14.03 -5.21
N GLY A 543 -1.55 -15.15 -5.93
CA GLY A 543 -1.25 -15.14 -7.38
C GLY A 543 0.18 -14.68 -7.72
N ILE A 544 1.08 -14.67 -6.74
CA ILE A 544 2.51 -14.36 -6.87
C ILE A 544 3.28 -15.69 -6.94
N ILE A 545 3.96 -15.94 -8.05
CA ILE A 545 4.75 -17.15 -8.27
C ILE A 545 6.18 -16.91 -7.78
N LEU A 546 6.55 -17.58 -6.69
CA LEU A 546 7.90 -17.59 -6.14
C LEU A 546 8.49 -19.00 -6.21
N ARG A 547 9.63 -19.13 -6.90
CA ARG A 547 10.33 -20.40 -7.08
C ARG A 547 11.61 -20.45 -6.22
N PRO A 548 11.90 -21.57 -5.54
CA PRO A 548 13.14 -21.73 -4.81
C PRO A 548 14.33 -22.06 -5.74
N VAL A 549 15.39 -21.25 -5.71
CA VAL A 549 16.63 -21.42 -6.51
C VAL A 549 17.88 -21.53 -5.62
N SER A 550 19.04 -21.84 -6.20
CA SER A 550 20.29 -21.79 -5.41
C SER A 550 20.68 -20.34 -5.06
N PHE A 551 21.47 -20.16 -4.00
CA PHE A 551 21.99 -18.85 -3.63
C PHE A 551 22.85 -18.22 -4.75
N GLU A 552 23.60 -19.04 -5.49
CA GLU A 552 24.40 -18.56 -6.62
C GLU A 552 23.53 -18.11 -7.80
N ASP A 553 22.48 -18.87 -8.15
CA ASP A 553 21.54 -18.45 -9.20
C ASP A 553 20.83 -17.14 -8.83
N PHE A 554 20.43 -17.01 -7.55
CA PHE A 554 19.81 -15.79 -7.05
C PHE A 554 20.77 -14.61 -7.19
N THR A 555 21.98 -14.68 -6.63
CA THR A 555 22.93 -13.55 -6.68
C THR A 555 23.43 -13.25 -8.10
N ALA A 556 23.51 -14.26 -8.98
CA ALA A 556 23.82 -14.05 -10.40
C ALA A 556 22.72 -13.23 -11.10
N ALA A 557 21.45 -13.51 -10.84
CA ALA A 557 20.34 -12.73 -11.37
C ALA A 557 20.33 -11.28 -10.85
N ILE A 558 20.57 -11.10 -9.55
CA ILE A 558 20.69 -9.74 -8.96
C ILE A 558 21.84 -8.97 -9.61
N LYS A 559 23.00 -9.63 -9.81
CA LYS A 559 24.15 -9.03 -10.47
C LYS A 559 23.87 -8.66 -11.93
N ALA A 560 23.18 -9.53 -12.67
CA ALA A 560 22.79 -9.27 -14.05
C ALA A 560 21.84 -8.07 -14.17
N ARG A 561 20.95 -7.88 -13.19
CA ARG A 561 20.05 -6.72 -13.13
C ARG A 561 20.76 -5.42 -12.75
N GLY A 562 21.81 -5.50 -11.92
CA GLY A 562 22.53 -4.32 -11.46
C GLY A 562 21.73 -3.48 -10.44
N PRO A 563 22.00 -2.16 -10.36
CA PRO A 563 21.37 -1.25 -9.38
C PRO A 563 19.84 -1.14 -9.45
N LYS A 564 19.22 -1.64 -10.53
CA LYS A 564 17.75 -1.73 -10.64
C LYS A 564 17.13 -2.77 -9.70
N SER A 565 17.93 -3.65 -9.11
CA SER A 565 17.47 -4.55 -8.06
C SER A 565 17.54 -3.86 -6.70
N PRO A 566 16.44 -3.86 -5.91
CA PRO A 566 16.46 -3.33 -4.55
C PRO A 566 17.57 -3.89 -3.66
N ILE A 567 17.95 -5.16 -3.87
CA ILE A 567 18.94 -5.86 -3.06
C ILE A 567 20.38 -5.80 -3.61
N PHE A 568 20.62 -5.16 -4.75
CA PHE A 568 21.92 -5.17 -5.43
C PHE A 568 23.09 -4.82 -4.50
N ASN A 569 22.94 -3.77 -3.71
CA ASN A 569 23.97 -3.28 -2.80
C ASN A 569 24.16 -4.16 -1.54
N HIS A 570 23.27 -5.12 -1.29
CA HIS A 570 23.29 -5.98 -0.11
C HIS A 570 23.84 -7.38 -0.39
N VAL A 571 24.13 -7.73 -1.64
CA VAL A 571 24.74 -9.02 -2.01
C VAL A 571 26.01 -9.34 -1.20
N PRO A 572 26.92 -8.39 -0.88
CA PRO A 572 28.05 -8.67 -0.01
C PRO A 572 27.66 -9.09 1.42
N VAL A 573 26.62 -8.47 2.01
CA VAL A 573 26.06 -8.89 3.32
C VAL A 573 25.60 -10.33 3.22
N MET A 574 24.85 -10.64 2.17
CA MET A 574 24.29 -11.96 1.95
C MET A 574 25.38 -13.02 1.80
N ARG A 575 26.46 -12.72 1.09
CA ARG A 575 27.63 -13.62 0.95
C ARG A 575 28.36 -13.80 2.27
N HIS A 576 28.54 -12.74 3.06
CA HIS A 576 29.17 -12.85 4.37
C HIS A 576 28.40 -13.79 5.32
N TRP A 577 27.07 -13.72 5.27
CA TRP A 577 26.19 -14.55 6.10
C TRP A 577 25.72 -15.84 5.43
N GLN A 578 26.25 -16.19 4.25
CA GLN A 578 25.74 -17.26 3.40
C GLN A 578 25.59 -18.60 4.13
N LYS A 579 26.64 -19.01 4.84
CA LYS A 579 26.66 -20.28 5.57
C LYS A 579 25.59 -20.42 6.65
N TYR A 580 25.11 -19.30 7.18
CA TYR A 580 24.07 -19.25 8.22
C TYR A 580 22.68 -19.01 7.63
N TRP A 581 22.57 -18.15 6.62
CA TRP A 581 21.28 -17.71 6.10
C TRP A 581 20.77 -18.51 4.91
N TYR A 582 21.62 -19.25 4.18
CA TYR A 582 21.23 -19.88 2.90
C TYR A 582 21.79 -21.30 2.69
N GLU A 583 22.49 -21.88 3.68
CA GLU A 583 23.13 -23.21 3.57
C GLU A 583 22.72 -24.19 4.69
N ASP A 584 21.75 -23.84 5.54
CA ASP A 584 21.23 -24.70 6.61
C ASP A 584 19.75 -25.07 6.36
N PRO A 585 19.44 -26.34 6.07
CA PRO A 585 18.08 -26.79 5.80
C PRO A 585 17.21 -26.97 7.07
N THR A 586 17.65 -26.54 8.26
CA THR A 586 16.81 -26.54 9.49
C THR A 586 15.69 -25.48 9.46
N SER A 587 15.16 -25.17 8.27
CA SER A 587 14.23 -24.07 7.94
C SER A 587 12.76 -24.28 8.33
N ASP A 588 12.43 -25.40 8.99
CA ASP A 588 11.06 -25.73 9.41
C ASP A 588 10.76 -25.40 10.88
N ARG A 589 11.68 -24.69 11.57
CA ARG A 589 11.36 -24.14 12.90
C ARG A 589 10.21 -23.15 12.75
N THR A 590 9.16 -23.33 13.55
CA THR A 590 8.03 -22.40 13.62
C THR A 590 8.28 -21.27 14.61
N GLU A 591 9.22 -21.47 15.54
CA GLU A 591 9.60 -20.50 16.56
C GLU A 591 11.13 -20.40 16.71
N VAL A 592 11.62 -19.19 17.03
CA VAL A 592 13.01 -18.98 17.45
C VAL A 592 13.19 -19.30 18.93
N PRO A 593 14.32 -19.89 19.34
CA PRO A 593 14.62 -20.23 20.73
C PRO A 593 15.00 -18.97 21.53
N ILE A 594 14.01 -18.10 21.77
CA ILE A 594 14.14 -16.85 22.52
C ILE A 594 13.04 -16.80 23.57
N SER A 595 13.43 -16.83 24.84
CA SER A 595 12.50 -16.59 25.94
C SER A 595 12.00 -15.17 25.92
N THR A 596 10.69 -15.01 26.12
CA THR A 596 9.97 -13.73 26.23
C THR A 596 9.13 -13.66 27.53
N SER A 597 9.46 -14.53 28.49
CA SER A 597 8.72 -14.76 29.73
C SER A 597 8.53 -13.50 30.57
N ASN A 598 9.56 -12.65 30.67
CA ASN A 598 9.51 -11.45 31.50
C ASN A 598 8.42 -10.49 31.01
N MET A 599 8.22 -10.40 29.69
CA MET A 599 7.19 -9.55 29.10
C MET A 599 5.80 -10.08 29.46
N THR A 600 5.57 -11.38 29.28
CA THR A 600 4.27 -12.03 29.56
C THR A 600 3.91 -12.10 31.05
N GLU A 601 4.90 -12.02 31.94
CA GLU A 601 4.68 -11.97 33.39
C GLU A 601 4.25 -10.60 33.90
N ASP A 602 4.56 -9.52 33.15
CA ASP A 602 4.26 -8.14 33.51
C ASP A 602 3.05 -7.58 32.72
N ILE A 603 2.86 -7.98 31.46
CA ILE A 603 1.71 -7.57 30.64
C ILE A 603 1.22 -8.71 29.74
N ASP A 604 -0.06 -8.67 29.35
CA ASP A 604 -0.61 -9.59 28.35
C ASP A 604 -0.27 -9.11 26.93
N VAL A 605 0.37 -9.98 26.14
CA VAL A 605 0.79 -9.67 24.77
C VAL A 605 0.40 -10.83 23.87
N SER A 606 -0.46 -10.54 22.89
CA SER A 606 -0.83 -11.47 21.83
C SER A 606 -0.29 -10.95 20.51
N TRP A 607 0.67 -11.67 19.93
CA TRP A 607 1.25 -11.32 18.63
C TRP A 607 0.33 -11.74 17.47
N PRO A 608 0.31 -10.98 16.36
CA PRO A 608 -0.48 -11.34 15.19
C PRO A 608 0.12 -12.54 14.48
N ALA A 609 -0.71 -13.24 13.70
CA ALA A 609 -0.23 -14.30 12.83
C ALA A 609 0.73 -13.73 11.78
N ALA A 610 1.78 -14.49 11.46
CA ALA A 610 2.80 -14.09 10.49
C ALA A 610 2.21 -13.70 9.13
N GLU A 611 1.17 -14.43 8.68
CA GLU A 611 0.43 -14.14 7.45
C GLU A 611 -0.15 -12.72 7.43
N GLN A 612 -0.75 -12.28 8.54
CA GLN A 612 -1.37 -10.95 8.63
C GLN A 612 -0.33 -9.85 8.44
N LEU A 613 0.88 -10.03 9.00
CA LEU A 613 1.96 -9.06 8.87
C LEU A 613 2.53 -9.05 7.45
N TRP A 614 2.79 -10.23 6.86
CA TRP A 614 3.24 -10.35 5.47
C TRP A 614 2.27 -9.64 4.52
N ARG A 615 0.98 -9.90 4.69
CA ARG A 615 -0.09 -9.30 3.90
C ARG A 615 -0.16 -7.79 4.05
N ALA A 616 -0.12 -7.28 5.28
CA ALA A 616 -0.10 -5.84 5.55
C ALA A 616 1.10 -5.18 4.86
N SER A 617 2.28 -5.81 4.89
CA SER A 617 3.47 -5.31 4.21
C SER A 617 3.36 -5.32 2.69
N LEU A 618 2.82 -6.40 2.11
CA LEU A 618 2.62 -6.52 0.66
C LEU A 618 1.67 -5.44 0.14
N VAL A 619 0.57 -5.23 0.87
CA VAL A 619 -0.37 -4.12 0.65
C VAL A 619 0.37 -2.79 0.66
N TYR A 620 1.15 -2.51 1.70
CA TYR A 620 1.87 -1.24 1.81
C TYR A 620 2.86 -1.04 0.65
N LEU A 621 3.61 -2.07 0.28
CA LEU A 621 4.55 -2.00 -0.84
C LEU A 621 3.86 -1.72 -2.18
N MET A 622 2.68 -2.33 -2.41
CA MET A 622 1.86 -2.01 -3.58
C MET A 622 1.30 -0.59 -3.52
N ARG A 623 0.79 -0.15 -2.35
CA ARG A 623 0.29 1.22 -2.13
C ARG A 623 1.36 2.25 -2.46
N GLN A 624 2.58 2.03 -1.99
CA GLN A 624 3.68 2.98 -2.16
C GLN A 624 4.42 2.80 -3.50
N GLU A 625 3.94 1.93 -4.39
CA GLU A 625 4.57 1.61 -5.69
C GLU A 625 6.05 1.20 -5.55
N LEU A 626 6.37 0.52 -4.44
CA LEU A 626 7.73 0.05 -4.13
C LEU A 626 8.05 -1.32 -4.76
N LEU A 627 7.04 -2.00 -5.30
CA LEU A 627 7.23 -3.24 -6.06
C LEU A 627 7.51 -2.93 -7.53
N PRO A 628 8.59 -3.48 -8.12
CA PRO A 628 8.92 -3.24 -9.51
C PRO A 628 7.82 -3.72 -10.48
N SER A 629 7.44 -2.85 -11.42
CA SER A 629 6.46 -3.16 -12.48
C SER A 629 6.93 -4.29 -13.41
N ASP A 630 8.24 -4.47 -13.56
CA ASP A 630 8.86 -5.51 -14.35
C ASP A 630 9.02 -6.86 -13.61
N SER A 631 8.26 -7.04 -12.53
CA SER A 631 8.22 -8.29 -11.77
C SER A 631 7.92 -9.50 -12.65
N LYS A 632 8.73 -10.55 -12.48
CA LYS A 632 8.55 -11.88 -13.09
C LYS A 632 7.69 -12.82 -12.23
N ALA A 633 7.29 -12.39 -11.04
CA ALA A 633 6.47 -13.21 -10.15
C ALA A 633 4.99 -13.24 -10.56
N ILE A 634 4.54 -12.34 -11.43
CA ILE A 634 3.14 -12.32 -11.90
C ILE A 634 3.04 -13.07 -13.23
N ALA A 635 2.26 -14.16 -13.24
CA ALA A 635 1.94 -14.87 -14.47
C ALA A 635 0.96 -14.07 -15.32
N LEU A 636 1.31 -13.89 -16.59
CA LEU A 636 0.44 -13.34 -17.63
C LEU A 636 0.35 -14.29 -18.84
N ASP A 637 0.84 -15.52 -18.71
CA ASP A 637 0.66 -16.56 -19.71
C ASP A 637 -0.68 -17.28 -19.48
N PRO A 638 -1.61 -17.30 -20.46
CA PRO A 638 -2.92 -17.92 -20.27
C PRO A 638 -2.89 -19.40 -19.92
N GLN A 639 -1.90 -20.18 -20.39
CA GLN A 639 -1.78 -21.59 -20.04
C GLN A 639 -1.43 -21.74 -18.56
N VAL A 640 -0.44 -20.96 -18.09
CA VAL A 640 -0.09 -20.93 -16.66
C VAL A 640 -1.29 -20.52 -15.80
N LEU A 641 -2.08 -19.53 -16.24
CA LEU A 641 -3.28 -19.09 -15.53
C LEU A 641 -4.38 -20.15 -15.51
N LEU A 642 -4.55 -20.93 -16.58
CA LEU A 642 -5.46 -22.06 -16.63
C LEU A 642 -5.00 -23.18 -15.69
N ASP A 643 -3.71 -23.50 -15.66
CA ASP A 643 -3.18 -24.51 -14.75
C ASP A 643 -3.34 -24.10 -13.28
N MET A 644 -3.17 -22.81 -12.97
CA MET A 644 -3.51 -22.25 -11.65
C MET A 644 -5.00 -22.39 -11.33
N ALA A 645 -5.89 -22.09 -12.29
CA ALA A 645 -7.33 -22.24 -12.11
C ALA A 645 -7.73 -23.71 -11.93
N ARG A 646 -7.13 -24.65 -12.66
CA ARG A 646 -7.32 -26.09 -12.48
C ARG A 646 -6.86 -26.55 -11.09
N GLY A 647 -5.69 -26.10 -10.65
CA GLY A 647 -5.18 -26.37 -9.32
C GLY A 647 -6.09 -25.85 -8.21
N GLN A 648 -6.68 -24.67 -8.41
CA GLN A 648 -7.60 -24.07 -7.45
C GLN A 648 -8.97 -24.78 -7.41
N THR A 649 -9.52 -25.13 -8.57
CA THR A 649 -10.88 -25.71 -8.67
C THR A 649 -10.90 -27.23 -8.52
N GLY A 650 -9.75 -27.91 -8.68
CA GLY A 650 -9.67 -29.37 -8.79
C GLY A 650 -10.27 -29.94 -10.08
N LEU A 651 -10.68 -29.08 -11.03
CA LEU A 651 -11.30 -29.46 -12.30
C LEU A 651 -10.29 -29.39 -13.44
N SER A 652 -10.34 -30.35 -14.37
CA SER A 652 -9.36 -30.46 -15.46
C SER A 652 -9.88 -30.00 -16.82
N GLN A 653 -11.19 -30.09 -17.08
CA GLN A 653 -11.75 -29.87 -18.41
C GLN A 653 -12.64 -28.62 -18.48
N LEU A 654 -12.30 -27.71 -19.40
CA LEU A 654 -13.22 -26.72 -19.97
C LEU A 654 -14.16 -27.41 -20.98
N GLY A 655 -14.82 -28.51 -20.61
CA GLY A 655 -15.75 -29.24 -21.47
C GLY A 655 -16.85 -28.38 -22.13
N GLY A 656 -17.22 -28.68 -23.37
CA GLY A 656 -18.30 -28.00 -24.10
C GLY A 656 -18.08 -28.00 -25.62
N SER A 657 -18.76 -27.05 -26.29
CA SER A 657 -18.65 -26.75 -27.73
C SER A 657 -17.59 -25.68 -28.05
N VAL A 658 -16.73 -25.35 -27.09
CA VAL A 658 -15.71 -24.30 -27.18
C VAL A 658 -14.36 -24.98 -27.04
N ASP A 659 -13.44 -24.73 -27.98
CA ASP A 659 -12.08 -25.27 -27.91
C ASP A 659 -11.31 -24.58 -26.76
N GLU A 660 -10.52 -25.35 -26.01
CA GLU A 660 -9.65 -24.80 -24.96
C GLU A 660 -8.66 -23.79 -25.57
N GLU A 661 -8.18 -24.07 -26.78
CA GLU A 661 -7.25 -23.18 -27.48
C GLU A 661 -7.91 -21.85 -27.88
N ASP A 662 -9.20 -21.85 -28.24
CA ASP A 662 -9.94 -20.61 -28.53
C ASP A 662 -10.07 -19.72 -27.28
N VAL A 663 -10.29 -20.34 -26.11
CA VAL A 663 -10.36 -19.61 -24.82
C VAL A 663 -9.00 -19.02 -24.48
N LEU A 664 -7.93 -19.81 -24.62
CA LEU A 664 -6.57 -19.35 -24.35
C LEU A 664 -6.16 -18.23 -25.29
N GLU A 665 -6.45 -18.35 -26.59
CA GLU A 665 -6.17 -17.33 -27.59
C GLU A 665 -6.92 -16.02 -27.30
N ALA A 666 -8.19 -16.10 -26.91
CA ALA A 666 -8.96 -14.92 -26.50
C ALA A 666 -8.29 -14.19 -25.32
N PHE A 667 -7.78 -14.91 -24.33
CA PHE A 667 -7.03 -14.29 -23.23
C PHE A 667 -5.63 -13.81 -23.63
N ARG A 668 -4.94 -14.46 -24.58
CA ARG A 668 -3.66 -13.95 -25.12
C ARG A 668 -3.86 -12.59 -25.74
N VAL A 669 -4.86 -12.44 -26.61
CA VAL A 669 -5.20 -11.16 -27.25
C VAL A 669 -5.57 -10.09 -26.21
N PHE A 670 -6.38 -10.47 -25.21
CA PHE A 670 -6.74 -9.55 -24.12
C PHE A 670 -5.51 -9.04 -23.37
N ILE A 671 -4.61 -9.94 -22.95
CA ILE A 671 -3.40 -9.59 -22.21
C ILE A 671 -2.46 -8.74 -23.07
N GLN A 672 -2.22 -9.14 -24.32
CA GLN A 672 -1.36 -8.40 -25.23
C GLN A 672 -1.88 -6.98 -25.45
N SER A 673 -3.17 -6.85 -25.79
CA SER A 673 -3.80 -5.55 -26.00
C SER A 673 -3.77 -4.69 -24.73
N ALA A 674 -3.99 -5.28 -23.55
CA ALA A 674 -3.89 -4.59 -22.27
C ALA A 674 -2.48 -4.07 -21.95
N LEU A 675 -1.44 -4.84 -22.27
CA LEU A 675 -0.06 -4.46 -22.04
C LEU A 675 0.42 -3.41 -23.04
N GLU A 676 0.00 -3.47 -24.30
CA GLU A 676 0.37 -2.51 -25.34
C GLU A 676 -0.21 -1.11 -25.08
N GLU A 677 -1.47 -1.03 -24.66
CA GLU A 677 -2.10 0.26 -24.30
C GLU A 677 -1.60 0.82 -22.97
N SER A 678 -1.04 -0.03 -22.11
CA SER A 678 -0.54 0.33 -20.78
C SER A 678 0.98 0.38 -20.76
N SER A 679 1.57 1.40 -21.41
CA SER A 679 3.03 1.55 -21.58
C SER A 679 3.84 1.45 -20.28
N ASN A 680 3.22 1.73 -19.12
CA ASN A 680 3.76 1.49 -17.77
C ASN A 680 2.67 0.90 -16.84
N MET A 681 2.24 -0.35 -17.07
CA MET A 681 1.39 -1.05 -16.11
C MET A 681 2.14 -1.30 -14.79
N SER A 682 1.53 -0.93 -13.66
CA SER A 682 2.13 -1.11 -12.34
C SER A 682 2.16 -2.59 -11.94
N PHE A 683 2.92 -2.92 -10.89
CA PHE A 683 2.86 -4.27 -10.30
C PHE A 683 1.42 -4.66 -9.93
N LEU A 684 0.70 -3.75 -9.29
CA LEU A 684 -0.72 -3.94 -8.93
C LEU A 684 -1.58 -4.14 -10.18
N GLY A 685 -1.38 -3.34 -11.24
CA GLY A 685 -2.09 -3.50 -12.51
C GLY A 685 -1.90 -4.88 -13.12
N ARG A 686 -0.65 -5.39 -13.16
CA ARG A 686 -0.34 -6.74 -13.66
C ARG A 686 -0.95 -7.83 -12.79
N LEU A 687 -0.87 -7.67 -11.47
CA LEU A 687 -1.46 -8.61 -10.52
C LEU A 687 -2.99 -8.68 -10.68
N LEU A 688 -3.66 -7.53 -10.87
CA LEU A 688 -5.09 -7.44 -11.14
C LEU A 688 -5.47 -8.06 -12.49
N LEU A 689 -4.65 -7.88 -13.51
CA LEU A 689 -4.87 -8.44 -14.84
C LEU A 689 -4.83 -9.97 -14.76
N SER A 690 -3.76 -10.50 -14.15
CA SER A 690 -3.57 -11.92 -13.87
C SER A 690 -4.74 -12.52 -13.08
N HIS A 691 -5.13 -11.86 -11.98
CA HIS A 691 -6.24 -12.30 -11.14
C HIS A 691 -7.59 -12.30 -11.88
N SER A 692 -7.91 -11.25 -12.65
CA SER A 692 -9.17 -11.14 -13.38
C SER A 692 -9.36 -12.29 -14.37
N ILE A 693 -8.27 -12.69 -15.03
CA ILE A 693 -8.28 -13.80 -16.00
C ILE A 693 -8.39 -15.14 -15.29
N ARG A 694 -7.58 -15.38 -14.26
CA ARG A 694 -7.65 -16.60 -13.44
C ARG A 694 -9.05 -16.82 -12.87
N GLN A 695 -9.69 -15.76 -12.37
CA GLN A 695 -11.04 -15.84 -11.82
C GLN A 695 -12.08 -16.18 -12.90
N ARG A 696 -11.94 -15.63 -14.11
CA ARG A 696 -12.80 -16.00 -15.24
C ARG A 696 -12.60 -17.46 -15.64
N LEU A 697 -11.38 -17.97 -15.66
CA LEU A 697 -11.08 -19.37 -15.94
C LEU A 697 -11.69 -20.31 -14.88
N CYS A 698 -11.59 -19.97 -13.59
CA CYS A 698 -12.25 -20.72 -12.52
C CYS A 698 -13.77 -20.76 -12.71
N THR A 699 -14.37 -19.62 -13.05
CA THR A 699 -15.81 -19.51 -13.33
C THR A 699 -16.21 -20.41 -14.49
N LEU A 700 -15.44 -20.41 -15.58
CA LEU A 700 -15.70 -21.27 -16.74
C LEU A 700 -15.62 -22.76 -16.36
N LEU A 701 -14.60 -23.18 -15.61
CA LEU A 701 -14.46 -24.56 -15.12
C LEU A 701 -15.68 -25.00 -14.31
N TYR A 702 -16.10 -24.19 -13.33
CA TYR A 702 -17.27 -24.51 -12.49
C TYR A 702 -18.58 -24.53 -13.28
N MET A 703 -18.83 -23.51 -14.12
CA MET A 703 -20.05 -23.46 -14.96
C MET A 703 -20.13 -24.69 -15.85
N THR A 704 -19.03 -25.03 -16.51
CA THR A 704 -18.95 -26.21 -17.37
C THR A 704 -19.22 -27.49 -16.61
N HIS A 705 -18.57 -27.69 -15.46
CA HIS A 705 -18.78 -28.88 -14.63
C HIS A 705 -20.25 -29.00 -14.19
N ARG A 706 -20.86 -27.88 -13.77
CA ARG A 706 -22.27 -27.84 -13.36
C ARG A 706 -23.23 -28.11 -14.51
N ALA A 707 -22.97 -27.54 -15.70
CA ALA A 707 -23.79 -27.80 -16.87
C ALA A 707 -23.74 -29.27 -17.32
N HIS A 708 -22.60 -29.95 -17.15
CA HIS A 708 -22.46 -31.38 -17.42
C HIS A 708 -23.20 -32.24 -16.39
N THR A 709 -23.01 -31.95 -15.09
CA THR A 709 -23.64 -32.70 -14.00
C THR A 709 -25.15 -32.43 -13.89
N HIS A 710 -25.60 -31.25 -14.32
CA HIS A 710 -26.99 -30.79 -14.27
C HIS A 710 -27.44 -30.20 -15.62
N PRO A 711 -27.72 -31.02 -16.64
CA PRO A 711 -28.11 -30.54 -17.98
C PRO A 711 -29.38 -29.66 -18.00
N ALA A 712 -30.23 -29.77 -16.97
CA ALA A 712 -31.43 -28.94 -16.78
C ALA A 712 -31.13 -27.43 -16.68
N ILE A 713 -29.89 -27.04 -16.33
CA ILE A 713 -29.46 -25.63 -16.34
C ILE A 713 -29.63 -25.03 -17.73
N ARG A 714 -29.16 -25.72 -18.78
CA ARG A 714 -29.25 -25.24 -20.17
C ARG A 714 -30.69 -25.14 -20.68
N CYS A 715 -31.62 -25.82 -20.02
CA CYS A 715 -33.05 -25.80 -20.36
C CYS A 715 -33.80 -24.61 -19.74
N GLN A 716 -33.17 -23.86 -18.82
CA GLN A 716 -33.77 -22.68 -18.19
C GLN A 716 -34.17 -21.64 -19.24
N GLN A 717 -35.44 -21.24 -19.23
CA GLN A 717 -35.96 -20.26 -20.19
C GLN A 717 -35.81 -18.84 -19.64
N ILE A 718 -35.13 -17.98 -20.39
CA ILE A 718 -35.01 -16.53 -20.11
C ILE A 718 -36.12 -15.83 -20.91
N LYS A 719 -37.24 -15.50 -20.26
CA LYS A 719 -38.43 -14.94 -20.91
C LYS A 719 -38.51 -13.43 -20.75
N GLN A 720 -38.68 -12.72 -21.87
CA GLN A 720 -38.89 -11.27 -21.95
C GLN A 720 -37.91 -10.45 -21.08
N PRO A 721 -36.58 -10.69 -21.15
CA PRO A 721 -35.63 -9.91 -20.36
C PRO A 721 -35.73 -8.42 -20.69
N LEU A 722 -35.56 -7.58 -19.68
CA LEU A 722 -35.59 -6.13 -19.77
C LEU A 722 -34.16 -5.60 -19.76
N PHE A 723 -33.68 -5.07 -20.88
CA PHE A 723 -32.38 -4.44 -21.01
C PHE A 723 -32.52 -2.92 -20.88
N VAL A 724 -31.77 -2.33 -19.95
CA VAL A 724 -31.57 -0.90 -19.84
C VAL A 724 -30.28 -0.54 -20.56
N VAL A 725 -30.35 0.32 -21.55
CA VAL A 725 -29.19 0.71 -22.36
C VAL A 725 -29.03 2.24 -22.32
N GLY A 726 -27.81 2.72 -22.48
CA GLY A 726 -27.49 4.14 -22.41
C GLY A 726 -26.01 4.36 -22.72
N PHE A 727 -25.53 5.60 -22.67
CA PHE A 727 -24.14 5.90 -23.02
C PHE A 727 -23.22 6.08 -21.81
N ASP A 728 -23.76 6.14 -20.60
CA ASP A 728 -23.01 6.25 -19.35
C ASP A 728 -23.59 5.35 -18.26
N ARG A 729 -22.73 4.86 -17.36
CA ARG A 729 -23.11 3.91 -16.30
C ARG A 729 -24.13 4.52 -15.34
N ALA A 730 -23.97 5.79 -14.97
CA ALA A 730 -24.87 6.45 -14.00
C ALA A 730 -26.32 6.50 -14.48
N SER A 731 -26.54 6.86 -15.75
CA SER A 731 -27.88 6.90 -16.35
C SER A 731 -28.54 5.51 -16.38
N VAL A 732 -27.77 4.49 -16.78
CA VAL A 732 -28.23 3.10 -16.88
C VAL A 732 -28.54 2.53 -15.49
N MET A 733 -27.62 2.68 -14.52
CA MET A 733 -27.80 2.17 -13.16
C MET A 733 -28.95 2.86 -12.43
N LEU A 734 -29.18 4.18 -12.60
CA LEU A 734 -30.32 4.82 -11.93
C LEU A 734 -31.66 4.23 -12.40
N VAL A 735 -31.80 4.00 -13.70
CA VAL A 735 -32.99 3.35 -14.26
C VAL A 735 -33.07 1.90 -13.76
N GLN A 736 -31.96 1.16 -13.77
CA GLN A 736 -31.90 -0.22 -13.27
C GLN A 736 -32.32 -0.31 -11.80
N GLN A 737 -31.77 0.51 -10.91
CA GLN A 737 -32.12 0.52 -9.48
C GLN A 737 -33.62 0.76 -9.27
N LEU A 738 -34.22 1.67 -10.05
CA LEU A 738 -35.66 1.93 -9.97
C LEU A 738 -36.46 0.71 -10.41
N LEU A 739 -36.08 0.10 -11.53
CA LEU A 739 -36.75 -1.08 -12.06
C LEU A 739 -36.53 -2.34 -11.20
N ALA A 740 -35.42 -2.42 -10.47
CA ALA A 740 -35.09 -3.51 -9.55
C ALA A 740 -35.97 -3.51 -8.30
N CYS A 741 -36.61 -2.38 -7.97
CA CYS A 741 -37.61 -2.31 -6.89
C CYS A 741 -38.90 -3.09 -7.21
N ASP A 742 -39.11 -3.50 -8.47
CA ASP A 742 -40.26 -4.31 -8.85
C ASP A 742 -40.02 -5.80 -8.54
N GLU A 743 -40.84 -6.40 -7.69
CA GLU A 743 -40.68 -7.78 -7.23
C GLU A 743 -40.74 -8.83 -8.35
N GLY A 744 -41.35 -8.47 -9.49
CA GLY A 744 -41.40 -9.28 -10.71
C GLY A 744 -40.11 -9.24 -11.56
N ASN A 745 -39.21 -8.30 -11.28
CA ASN A 745 -37.89 -8.22 -11.90
C ASN A 745 -36.83 -8.86 -10.98
N ARG A 746 -35.72 -9.30 -11.59
CA ARG A 746 -34.50 -9.73 -10.91
C ARG A 746 -33.31 -9.23 -11.73
N ALA A 747 -32.42 -8.47 -11.10
CA ALA A 747 -31.13 -8.17 -11.68
C ALA A 747 -30.07 -9.14 -11.12
N PRO A 748 -28.99 -9.42 -11.86
CA PRO A 748 -27.82 -10.04 -11.27
C PRO A 748 -27.16 -9.03 -10.30
N THR A 749 -26.74 -9.51 -9.14
CA THR A 749 -26.00 -8.66 -8.19
C THR A 749 -24.53 -8.58 -8.56
N PHE A 750 -23.81 -7.58 -8.05
CA PHE A 750 -22.37 -7.51 -8.24
C PHE A 750 -21.65 -8.77 -7.74
N SER A 751 -22.02 -9.26 -6.55
CA SER A 751 -21.47 -10.50 -5.99
C SER A 751 -21.70 -11.73 -6.87
N GLU A 752 -22.91 -11.89 -7.43
CA GLU A 752 -23.25 -13.00 -8.32
C GLU A 752 -22.45 -12.97 -9.63
N MET A 753 -22.15 -11.78 -10.16
CA MET A 753 -21.40 -11.62 -11.41
C MET A 753 -19.90 -11.77 -11.20
N LEU A 754 -19.38 -11.29 -10.07
CA LEU A 754 -17.98 -11.44 -9.71
C LEU A 754 -17.65 -12.91 -9.45
N CYS A 755 -18.48 -13.59 -8.66
CA CYS A 755 -18.30 -14.99 -8.28
C CYS A 755 -19.66 -15.72 -8.20
N PRO A 756 -20.07 -16.43 -9.26
CA PRO A 756 -21.36 -17.13 -9.26
C PRO A 756 -21.40 -18.36 -8.33
N PHE A 757 -20.24 -18.85 -7.86
CA PHE A 757 -20.10 -20.01 -6.97
C PHE A 757 -19.45 -19.61 -5.63
N GLY A 758 -19.67 -20.42 -4.60
CA GLY A 758 -18.93 -20.38 -3.35
C GLY A 758 -17.49 -20.90 -3.50
N GLU A 759 -16.74 -20.88 -2.39
CA GLU A 759 -15.31 -21.27 -2.37
C GLU A 759 -15.07 -22.72 -2.77
N ASP A 760 -16.01 -23.61 -2.45
CA ASP A 760 -16.02 -25.04 -2.78
C ASP A 760 -16.52 -25.32 -4.22
N GLY A 761 -16.86 -24.29 -4.98
CA GLY A 761 -17.45 -24.42 -6.30
C GLY A 761 -18.93 -24.85 -6.28
N GLU A 762 -19.57 -24.88 -5.10
CA GLU A 762 -21.00 -25.10 -4.94
C GLU A 762 -21.80 -23.80 -5.13
N TYR A 763 -23.10 -23.96 -5.38
CA TYR A 763 -24.01 -22.83 -5.37
C TYR A 763 -24.28 -22.37 -3.94
N VAL A 764 -24.19 -21.07 -3.71
CA VAL A 764 -24.57 -20.47 -2.42
C VAL A 764 -26.09 -20.41 -2.34
N HIS A 765 -26.67 -21.12 -1.37
CA HIS A 765 -28.12 -21.18 -1.13
C HIS A 765 -28.55 -20.47 0.16
N ASP A 766 -27.59 -19.82 0.84
CA ASP A 766 -27.81 -19.18 2.12
C ASP A 766 -28.71 -17.94 2.05
N SER A 767 -29.28 -17.57 3.19
CA SER A 767 -29.92 -16.26 3.36
C SER A 767 -28.93 -15.14 3.02
N PRO A 768 -29.36 -13.97 2.51
CA PRO A 768 -28.45 -12.87 2.17
C PRO A 768 -27.44 -12.51 3.26
N GLU A 769 -27.82 -12.62 4.54
CA GLU A 769 -26.95 -12.35 5.71
C GLU A 769 -25.82 -13.36 5.91
N LYS A 770 -25.86 -14.51 5.23
CA LYS A 770 -24.91 -15.63 5.32
C LYS A 770 -24.25 -15.96 3.99
N ASP A 771 -24.52 -15.17 2.94
CA ASP A 771 -23.93 -15.38 1.62
C ASP A 771 -22.43 -15.08 1.67
N SER A 772 -21.62 -16.15 1.57
CA SER A 772 -20.15 -16.10 1.66
C SER A 772 -19.50 -15.22 0.58
N ARG A 773 -20.22 -14.88 -0.49
CA ARG A 773 -19.72 -14.04 -1.59
C ARG A 773 -19.75 -12.55 -1.24
N LEU A 774 -20.57 -12.12 -0.28
CA LEU A 774 -20.86 -10.68 -0.11
C LEU A 774 -19.69 -9.87 0.43
N ALA A 775 -19.06 -10.31 1.52
CA ALA A 775 -17.92 -9.60 2.10
C ALA A 775 -16.79 -9.36 1.08
N PRO A 776 -16.29 -10.40 0.37
CA PRO A 776 -15.23 -10.20 -0.60
C PRO A 776 -15.71 -9.48 -1.87
N ALA A 777 -16.98 -9.61 -2.26
CA ALA A 777 -17.50 -8.79 -3.35
C ALA A 777 -17.64 -7.31 -2.94
N GLN A 778 -17.94 -7.01 -1.67
CA GLN A 778 -18.02 -5.63 -1.18
C GLN A 778 -16.67 -4.95 -1.25
N GLU A 779 -15.66 -5.68 -0.79
CA GLU A 779 -14.26 -5.33 -0.95
C GLU A 779 -13.93 -5.02 -2.43
N ALA A 780 -14.15 -5.94 -3.37
CA ALA A 780 -13.91 -5.70 -4.80
C ALA A 780 -14.64 -4.45 -5.33
N MET A 781 -15.88 -4.24 -4.90
CA MET A 781 -16.68 -3.08 -5.29
C MET A 781 -16.07 -1.78 -4.79
N ASP A 782 -15.65 -1.73 -3.53
CA ASP A 782 -15.04 -0.55 -2.94
C ASP A 782 -13.70 -0.20 -3.63
N VAL A 783 -12.94 -1.21 -4.08
CA VAL A 783 -11.71 -1.04 -4.88
C VAL A 783 -12.01 -0.35 -6.21
N MET A 784 -12.90 -0.98 -6.99
CA MET A 784 -13.12 -0.64 -8.38
C MET A 784 -13.91 0.66 -8.51
N PHE A 785 -14.90 0.87 -7.64
CA PHE A 785 -15.88 1.94 -7.80
C PHE A 785 -15.94 2.92 -6.63
N GLY A 786 -15.28 2.63 -5.49
CA GLY A 786 -15.37 3.43 -4.26
C GLY A 786 -14.88 4.88 -4.39
N SER A 787 -14.00 5.19 -5.35
CA SER A 787 -13.59 6.59 -5.65
C SER A 787 -14.37 7.25 -6.78
N SER A 788 -15.22 6.52 -7.50
CA SER A 788 -15.94 7.06 -8.64
C SER A 788 -17.02 8.03 -8.16
N GLU A 789 -16.76 9.33 -8.25
CA GLU A 789 -17.70 10.36 -7.84
C GLU A 789 -19.04 10.25 -8.60
N CYS A 790 -18.98 9.83 -9.87
CA CYS A 790 -20.17 9.64 -10.70
C CYS A 790 -21.06 8.51 -10.18
N VAL A 791 -20.47 7.37 -9.79
CA VAL A 791 -21.20 6.18 -9.31
C VAL A 791 -21.65 6.37 -7.85
N ASN A 792 -20.82 6.97 -6.99
CA ASN A 792 -21.14 7.26 -5.58
C ASN A 792 -22.32 8.24 -5.39
N ARG A 793 -22.63 9.05 -6.42
CA ARG A 793 -23.83 9.91 -6.44
C ARG A 793 -25.14 9.14 -6.58
N LEU A 794 -25.13 7.86 -6.93
CA LEU A 794 -26.34 7.02 -7.01
C LEU A 794 -26.84 6.59 -5.62
N GLY A 795 -25.93 6.42 -4.66
CA GLY A 795 -26.23 5.85 -3.34
C GLY A 795 -24.98 5.18 -2.76
N PRO A 796 -25.05 4.63 -1.52
CA PRO A 796 -24.05 3.66 -1.06
C PRO A 796 -24.01 2.47 -2.04
N LEU A 797 -22.81 2.03 -2.40
CA LEU A 797 -22.62 0.86 -3.24
C LEU A 797 -22.49 -0.36 -2.35
N THR A 798 -23.33 -1.38 -2.58
CA THR A 798 -23.30 -2.62 -1.82
C THR A 798 -23.18 -3.82 -2.75
N ALA A 799 -22.42 -4.84 -2.39
CA ALA A 799 -22.15 -5.98 -3.28
C ALA A 799 -23.39 -6.81 -3.66
N ASP A 800 -24.44 -6.73 -2.85
CA ASP A 800 -25.75 -7.35 -3.09
C ASP A 800 -26.64 -6.51 -4.03
N MET A 801 -26.20 -5.34 -4.47
CA MET A 801 -26.98 -4.47 -5.34
C MET A 801 -26.99 -4.97 -6.79
N ALA A 802 -28.08 -4.66 -7.50
CA ALA A 802 -28.14 -4.75 -8.95
C ALA A 802 -27.03 -3.92 -9.60
N PHE A 803 -26.27 -4.52 -10.52
CA PHE A 803 -25.11 -3.88 -11.13
C PHE A 803 -25.03 -4.14 -12.64
N ASP A 804 -24.02 -3.56 -13.28
CA ASP A 804 -23.79 -3.62 -14.73
C ASP A 804 -23.37 -5.03 -15.19
N ASP A 805 -24.18 -5.63 -16.06
CA ASP A 805 -23.97 -6.99 -16.56
C ASP A 805 -22.89 -7.10 -17.65
N SER A 806 -22.24 -6.00 -18.04
CA SER A 806 -21.00 -6.08 -18.83
C SER A 806 -19.92 -6.91 -18.14
N MET A 807 -19.96 -7.02 -16.81
CA MET A 807 -19.05 -7.86 -16.03
C MET A 807 -19.14 -9.35 -16.41
N ILE A 808 -20.29 -9.80 -16.92
CA ILE A 808 -20.45 -11.16 -17.44
C ILE A 808 -19.75 -11.30 -18.79
N LEU A 809 -19.76 -10.24 -19.61
CA LEU A 809 -19.28 -10.27 -21.00
C LEU A 809 -17.77 -10.01 -21.13
N ARG A 810 -17.20 -9.10 -20.35
CA ARG A 810 -15.81 -8.63 -20.51
C ARG A 810 -14.96 -8.98 -19.29
N PRO A 811 -13.76 -9.57 -19.46
CA PRO A 811 -12.80 -9.67 -18.37
C PRO A 811 -12.20 -8.29 -18.06
N GLY A 812 -12.09 -7.94 -16.78
CA GLY A 812 -11.30 -6.79 -16.31
C GLY A 812 -11.67 -5.44 -16.94
N THR A 813 -12.86 -4.92 -16.64
CA THR A 813 -13.40 -3.63 -17.15
C THR A 813 -12.51 -2.40 -16.92
N GLN A 814 -11.51 -2.52 -16.05
CA GLN A 814 -10.51 -1.49 -15.76
C GLN A 814 -9.35 -1.45 -16.79
N PHE A 815 -9.12 -2.51 -17.56
CA PHE A 815 -8.03 -2.59 -18.53
C PHE A 815 -8.48 -2.12 -19.92
N ASP A 816 -7.53 -1.54 -20.66
CA ASP A 816 -7.76 -1.14 -22.03
C ASP A 816 -7.35 -2.23 -23.01
N ALA A 817 -8.29 -2.84 -23.72
CA ALA A 817 -7.95 -3.91 -24.65
C ALA A 817 -8.69 -3.74 -25.99
N PRO A 818 -8.41 -2.67 -26.76
CA PRO A 818 -9.17 -2.33 -27.97
C PRO A 818 -9.09 -3.40 -29.06
N GLU A 819 -7.99 -4.14 -29.19
CA GLU A 819 -7.91 -5.24 -30.16
C GLU A 819 -8.85 -6.38 -29.75
N TYR A 820 -8.85 -6.73 -28.46
CA TYR A 820 -9.76 -7.73 -27.91
C TYR A 820 -11.23 -7.30 -28.08
N GLU A 821 -11.54 -6.04 -27.77
CA GLU A 821 -12.87 -5.47 -27.97
C GLU A 821 -13.27 -5.43 -29.45
N SER A 822 -12.34 -5.15 -30.36
CA SER A 822 -12.58 -5.21 -31.81
C SER A 822 -12.86 -6.63 -32.28
N ARG A 823 -12.12 -7.64 -31.79
CA ARG A 823 -12.40 -9.05 -32.11
C ARG A 823 -13.77 -9.48 -31.58
N LEU A 824 -14.18 -8.99 -30.40
CA LEU A 824 -15.52 -9.21 -29.87
C LEU A 824 -16.62 -8.47 -30.65
N SER A 825 -16.33 -7.30 -31.24
CA SER A 825 -17.33 -6.40 -31.83
C SER A 825 -17.45 -6.40 -33.35
N GLY A 826 -16.49 -6.96 -34.10
CA GLY A 826 -16.70 -7.29 -35.51
C GLY A 826 -15.46 -7.36 -36.38
N SER A 827 -15.50 -8.20 -37.41
CA SER A 827 -15.05 -7.96 -38.80
C SER A 827 -14.69 -9.24 -39.58
N SER A 828 -14.75 -10.41 -38.96
CA SER A 828 -14.74 -11.72 -39.65
C SER A 828 -16.10 -12.38 -39.41
N GLY A 829 -16.85 -12.63 -40.48
CA GLY A 829 -18.21 -13.18 -40.44
C GLY A 829 -18.31 -14.63 -39.97
N SER A 830 -17.64 -15.02 -38.89
CA SER A 830 -17.69 -16.39 -38.34
C SER A 830 -17.81 -16.53 -36.82
N GLU A 831 -17.54 -15.53 -35.97
CA GLU A 831 -17.38 -15.81 -34.51
C GLU A 831 -18.12 -14.89 -33.51
N ALA A 832 -18.83 -13.85 -33.97
CA ALA A 832 -19.67 -13.00 -33.11
C ALA A 832 -20.82 -13.68 -32.31
N PRO A 833 -21.35 -14.89 -32.63
CA PRO A 833 -22.49 -15.46 -31.89
C PRO A 833 -22.21 -15.96 -30.45
N GLN A 834 -20.97 -15.92 -29.94
CA GLN A 834 -20.64 -16.61 -28.68
C GLN A 834 -20.84 -15.75 -27.41
N GLY A 835 -20.65 -14.42 -27.46
CA GLY A 835 -20.65 -13.55 -26.27
C GLY A 835 -21.99 -13.49 -25.51
N TYR A 836 -23.09 -13.12 -26.18
CA TYR A 836 -24.42 -13.12 -25.55
C TYR A 836 -24.97 -14.55 -25.31
N GLY A 837 -24.47 -15.55 -26.04
CA GLY A 837 -24.72 -16.97 -25.76
C GLY A 837 -24.14 -17.41 -24.42
N PHE A 838 -22.90 -17.02 -24.12
CA PHE A 838 -22.29 -17.18 -22.80
C PHE A 838 -23.08 -16.41 -21.74
N HIS A 839 -23.42 -15.14 -22.01
CA HIS A 839 -24.24 -14.33 -21.11
C HIS A 839 -25.56 -15.03 -20.74
N LYS A 840 -26.25 -15.61 -21.73
CA LYS A 840 -27.49 -16.38 -21.50
C LYS A 840 -27.23 -17.58 -20.61
N THR A 841 -26.18 -18.32 -20.89
CA THR A 841 -25.77 -19.48 -20.09
C THR A 841 -25.49 -19.06 -18.64
N PHE A 842 -24.78 -17.96 -18.43
CA PHE A 842 -24.53 -17.40 -17.09
C PHE A 842 -25.83 -17.11 -16.33
N LEU A 843 -26.79 -16.42 -16.96
CA LEU A 843 -28.10 -16.16 -16.35
C LEU A 843 -28.88 -17.45 -16.06
N GLN A 844 -28.76 -18.47 -16.89
CA GLN A 844 -29.38 -19.77 -16.65
C GLN A 844 -28.80 -20.45 -15.40
N HIS A 845 -27.48 -20.35 -15.16
CA HIS A 845 -26.86 -20.82 -13.92
C HIS A 845 -27.41 -20.06 -12.70
N LEU A 846 -27.48 -18.73 -12.75
CA LEU A 846 -28.04 -17.93 -11.63
C LEU A 846 -29.54 -18.19 -11.40
N GLN A 847 -30.31 -18.43 -12.48
CA GLN A 847 -31.72 -18.78 -12.38
C GLN A 847 -31.93 -20.17 -11.77
N TRP A 848 -31.08 -21.13 -12.14
CA TRP A 848 -31.09 -22.48 -11.57
C TRP A 848 -30.79 -22.47 -10.08
N GLN A 849 -29.78 -21.71 -9.65
CA GLN A 849 -29.41 -21.53 -8.23
C GLN A 849 -30.58 -21.07 -7.35
N GLN A 850 -31.54 -20.34 -7.92
CA GLN A 850 -32.74 -19.83 -7.23
C GLN A 850 -33.94 -20.79 -7.32
N GLY A 851 -33.67 -22.10 -7.48
CA GLY A 851 -34.72 -23.13 -7.59
C GLY A 851 -35.56 -23.01 -8.86
N GLY A 852 -35.06 -22.33 -9.90
CA GLY A 852 -35.74 -22.17 -11.19
C GLY A 852 -36.98 -21.29 -11.17
N GLN A 853 -37.20 -20.46 -10.13
CA GLN A 853 -38.35 -19.53 -10.09
C GLN A 853 -38.19 -18.44 -11.16
N PRO A 854 -39.07 -18.38 -12.19
CA PRO A 854 -38.86 -17.49 -13.32
C PRO A 854 -39.30 -16.06 -12.97
N LYS A 855 -38.33 -15.20 -12.64
CA LYS A 855 -38.49 -13.74 -12.66
C LYS A 855 -38.00 -13.16 -13.97
N ARG A 856 -38.46 -11.96 -14.30
CA ARG A 856 -37.96 -11.24 -15.47
C ARG A 856 -36.55 -10.72 -15.18
N TRP A 857 -35.58 -11.12 -15.98
CA TRP A 857 -34.23 -10.58 -15.88
C TRP A 857 -34.21 -9.09 -16.23
N LEU A 858 -33.58 -8.30 -15.37
CA LEU A 858 -33.30 -6.88 -15.54
C LEU A 858 -31.80 -6.70 -15.72
N LEU A 859 -31.41 -6.40 -16.94
CA LEU A 859 -30.04 -6.30 -17.41
C LEU A 859 -29.78 -4.84 -17.79
N ALA A 860 -28.58 -4.35 -17.58
CA ALA A 860 -28.28 -2.94 -17.71
C ALA A 860 -26.80 -2.69 -17.97
N SER A 861 -26.46 -2.23 -19.17
CA SER A 861 -25.09 -1.84 -19.50
C SER A 861 -25.04 -0.77 -20.59
N PRO A 862 -24.09 0.18 -20.53
CA PRO A 862 -23.80 1.05 -21.66
C PRO A 862 -23.29 0.29 -22.90
N ASP A 863 -22.64 -0.85 -22.70
CA ASP A 863 -22.00 -1.60 -23.78
C ASP A 863 -23.04 -2.22 -24.73
N HIS A 864 -24.24 -2.54 -24.24
CA HIS A 864 -25.31 -3.12 -25.06
C HIS A 864 -25.74 -2.23 -26.24
N VAL A 865 -25.48 -0.91 -26.18
CA VAL A 865 -25.92 0.03 -27.23
C VAL A 865 -25.32 -0.34 -28.60
N GLY A 866 -24.05 -0.76 -28.64
CA GLY A 866 -23.39 -1.19 -29.87
C GLY A 866 -23.84 -2.57 -30.38
N HIS A 867 -24.49 -3.38 -29.53
CA HIS A 867 -24.72 -4.81 -29.73
C HIS A 867 -26.19 -5.21 -29.79
N LEU A 868 -27.08 -4.30 -30.23
CA LEU A 868 -28.52 -4.59 -30.29
C LEU A 868 -28.87 -5.74 -31.22
N ASP A 869 -28.10 -5.94 -32.32
CA ASP A 869 -28.26 -7.10 -33.21
C ASP A 869 -28.01 -8.42 -32.44
N ASP A 870 -26.93 -8.50 -31.63
CA ASP A 870 -26.57 -9.70 -30.86
C ASP A 870 -27.55 -9.99 -29.72
N VAL A 871 -27.96 -8.93 -29.01
CA VAL A 871 -28.96 -9.00 -27.92
C VAL A 871 -30.26 -9.58 -28.45
N LEU A 872 -30.81 -9.04 -29.54
CA LEU A 872 -32.12 -9.45 -30.05
C LEU A 872 -32.06 -10.75 -30.87
N THR A 873 -30.88 -11.15 -31.34
CA THR A 873 -30.66 -12.51 -31.88
C THR A 873 -30.71 -13.55 -30.75
N THR A 874 -30.10 -13.26 -29.60
CA THR A 874 -30.03 -14.18 -28.45
C THR A 874 -31.33 -14.20 -27.62
N TYR A 875 -31.98 -13.05 -27.50
CA TYR A 875 -33.21 -12.80 -26.74
C TYR A 875 -34.26 -12.11 -27.63
N PRO A 876 -34.93 -12.84 -28.55
CA PRO A 876 -35.84 -12.24 -29.52
C PRO A 876 -37.05 -11.50 -28.92
N ASP A 877 -37.43 -11.86 -27.69
CA ASP A 877 -38.54 -11.26 -26.96
C ASP A 877 -38.13 -10.18 -25.95
N ALA A 878 -36.85 -9.80 -25.92
CA ALA A 878 -36.31 -8.76 -25.05
C ALA A 878 -37.04 -7.42 -25.20
N LYS A 879 -37.02 -6.65 -24.11
CA LYS A 879 -37.53 -5.26 -24.07
C LYS A 879 -36.37 -4.34 -23.76
N ILE A 880 -36.27 -3.24 -24.50
CA ILE A 880 -35.16 -2.29 -24.40
C ILE A 880 -35.67 -0.95 -23.84
N VAL A 881 -35.07 -0.49 -22.75
CA VAL A 881 -35.26 0.84 -22.16
C VAL A 881 -34.01 1.66 -22.41
N PHE A 882 -34.11 2.67 -23.27
CA PHE A 882 -33.01 3.57 -23.59
C PHE A 882 -33.02 4.75 -22.61
N ALA A 883 -32.02 4.82 -21.74
CA ALA A 883 -31.78 5.88 -20.79
C ALA A 883 -30.96 7.01 -21.43
N HIS A 884 -31.48 8.24 -21.33
CA HIS A 884 -30.90 9.43 -21.94
C HIS A 884 -30.59 10.50 -20.90
N ARG A 885 -29.45 11.17 -21.07
CA ARG A 885 -28.98 12.30 -20.26
C ARG A 885 -28.45 13.41 -21.19
N ASP A 886 -28.12 14.57 -20.62
CA ASP A 886 -27.35 15.58 -21.35
C ASP A 886 -26.06 14.97 -21.94
N VAL A 887 -25.79 15.27 -23.21
CA VAL A 887 -24.74 14.59 -23.97
C VAL A 887 -23.34 14.96 -23.50
N CYS A 888 -23.13 16.21 -23.07
CA CYS A 888 -21.84 16.66 -22.53
C CYS A 888 -21.60 16.01 -21.16
N GLU A 889 -22.63 15.98 -20.30
CA GLU A 889 -22.53 15.30 -19.01
C GLU A 889 -22.28 13.80 -19.15
N THR A 890 -22.90 13.14 -20.13
CA THR A 890 -22.67 11.71 -20.41
C THR A 890 -21.21 11.46 -20.80
N VAL A 891 -20.64 12.25 -21.70
CA VAL A 891 -19.24 12.10 -22.13
C VAL A 891 -18.28 12.36 -20.96
N ALA A 892 -18.43 13.48 -20.26
CA ALA A 892 -17.60 13.81 -19.10
C ALA A 892 -17.69 12.75 -18.00
N GLY A 893 -18.89 12.22 -17.74
CA GLY A 893 -19.13 11.14 -16.80
C GLY A 893 -18.39 9.86 -17.18
N ARG A 894 -18.43 9.49 -18.46
CA ARG A 894 -17.74 8.31 -18.97
C ARG A 894 -16.22 8.45 -18.85
N CYS A 895 -15.65 9.60 -19.21
CA CYS A 895 -14.21 9.85 -19.09
C CYS A 895 -13.74 9.78 -17.64
N GLN A 896 -14.45 10.44 -16.71
CA GLN A 896 -14.11 10.44 -15.29
C GLN A 896 -14.17 9.03 -14.69
N GLU A 897 -15.16 8.24 -15.06
CA GLU A 897 -15.31 6.85 -14.62
C GLU A 897 -14.11 6.00 -15.06
N THR A 898 -13.75 6.06 -16.35
CA THR A 898 -12.61 5.30 -16.90
C THR A 898 -11.29 5.69 -16.24
N LEU A 899 -11.07 6.98 -15.98
CA LEU A 899 -9.89 7.44 -15.26
C LEU A 899 -9.84 6.91 -13.82
N SER A 900 -10.98 6.92 -13.13
CA SER A 900 -11.08 6.45 -11.74
C SER A 900 -10.77 4.94 -11.63
N LEU A 901 -11.23 4.14 -12.61
CA LEU A 901 -10.98 2.70 -12.67
C LEU A 901 -9.51 2.34 -12.93
N ARG A 902 -8.77 3.21 -13.62
CA ARG A 902 -7.38 2.95 -14.03
C ARG A 902 -6.33 3.50 -13.05
N HIS A 903 -6.77 4.32 -12.10
CA HIS A 903 -5.90 4.98 -11.13
C HIS A 903 -5.06 3.98 -10.33
N GLY A 904 -3.74 4.19 -10.25
CA GLY A 904 -2.78 3.32 -9.57
C GLY A 904 -2.46 2.00 -10.29
N LEU A 905 -3.18 1.64 -11.35
CA LEU A 905 -2.96 0.41 -12.12
C LEU A 905 -2.03 0.62 -13.30
N MET A 906 -2.07 1.81 -13.89
CA MET A 906 -1.30 2.18 -15.07
C MET A 906 -1.19 3.71 -15.16
N THR A 907 -0.22 4.19 -15.93
CA THR A 907 -0.21 5.60 -16.37
C THR A 907 -1.35 5.83 -17.36
N VAL A 908 -2.12 6.91 -17.17
CA VAL A 908 -3.28 7.22 -18.02
C VAL A 908 -3.20 8.64 -18.57
N ASP A 909 -3.35 8.76 -19.88
CA ASP A 909 -3.51 10.05 -20.57
C ASP A 909 -5.00 10.38 -20.69
N ALA A 910 -5.44 11.40 -19.94
CA ALA A 910 -6.83 11.81 -19.90
C ALA A 910 -7.39 12.24 -21.28
N SER A 911 -6.57 12.85 -22.14
CA SER A 911 -7.00 13.29 -23.46
C SER A 911 -7.19 12.10 -24.41
N LYS A 912 -6.29 11.11 -24.35
CA LYS A 912 -6.44 9.87 -25.12
C LYS A 912 -7.66 9.07 -24.68
N VAL A 913 -7.89 8.96 -23.37
CA VAL A 913 -9.11 8.34 -22.82
C VAL A 913 -10.34 9.04 -23.37
N ALA A 914 -10.37 10.37 -23.33
CA ALA A 914 -11.52 11.14 -23.77
C ALA A 914 -11.83 10.98 -25.26
N GLU A 915 -10.82 11.10 -26.11
CA GLU A 915 -10.96 10.90 -27.56
C GLU A 915 -11.46 9.48 -27.88
N ARG A 916 -10.93 8.46 -27.19
CA ARG A 916 -11.34 7.07 -27.39
C ARG A 916 -12.77 6.83 -26.94
N GLU A 917 -13.14 7.24 -25.72
CA GLU A 917 -14.50 7.08 -25.19
C GLU A 917 -15.52 7.79 -26.09
N LEU A 918 -15.26 9.03 -26.49
CA LEU A 918 -16.14 9.79 -27.39
C LEU A 918 -16.30 9.06 -28.74
N ARG A 919 -15.20 8.58 -29.32
CA ARG A 919 -15.22 7.81 -30.58
C ARG A 919 -16.06 6.55 -30.44
N GLN A 920 -15.87 5.77 -29.38
CA GLN A 920 -16.61 4.54 -29.16
C GLN A 920 -18.10 4.80 -28.94
N MET A 921 -18.45 5.78 -28.10
CA MET A 921 -19.84 6.18 -27.85
C MET A 921 -20.53 6.63 -29.14
N ALA A 922 -19.85 7.42 -29.98
CA ALA A 922 -20.37 7.87 -31.26
C ALA A 922 -20.61 6.71 -32.24
N THR A 923 -19.68 5.73 -32.30
CA THR A 923 -19.84 4.51 -33.09
C THR A 923 -21.05 3.70 -32.61
N ASN A 924 -21.17 3.47 -31.30
CA ASN A 924 -22.30 2.76 -30.70
C ASN A 924 -23.63 3.48 -30.96
N ALA A 925 -23.65 4.82 -30.87
CA ALA A 925 -24.85 5.61 -31.17
C ALA A 925 -25.30 5.47 -32.62
N LYS A 926 -24.35 5.48 -33.56
CA LYS A 926 -24.64 5.27 -34.98
C LYS A 926 -25.20 3.86 -35.21
N ALA A 927 -24.56 2.83 -34.66
CA ALA A 927 -25.01 1.45 -34.76
C ALA A 927 -26.43 1.26 -34.21
N ALA A 928 -26.72 1.79 -33.03
CA ALA A 928 -28.06 1.74 -32.43
C ALA A 928 -29.12 2.47 -33.28
N GLY A 929 -28.78 3.65 -33.81
CA GLY A 929 -29.66 4.39 -34.72
C GLY A 929 -29.94 3.63 -36.02
N ASP A 930 -28.92 3.04 -36.63
CA ASP A 930 -29.04 2.21 -37.84
C ASP A 930 -29.88 0.95 -37.58
N PHE A 931 -29.66 0.28 -36.45
CA PHE A 931 -30.46 -0.87 -36.03
C PHE A 931 -31.95 -0.52 -35.94
N ARG A 932 -32.30 0.54 -35.19
CA ARG A 932 -33.70 0.97 -35.04
C ARG A 932 -34.35 1.35 -36.37
N ARG A 933 -33.58 1.87 -37.33
CA ARG A 933 -34.05 2.16 -38.70
C ARG A 933 -34.28 0.91 -39.53
N ARG A 934 -33.39 -0.08 -39.44
CA ARG A 934 -33.52 -1.39 -40.12
C ARG A 934 -34.68 -2.22 -39.57
N HIS A 935 -35.03 -2.06 -38.29
CA HIS A 935 -36.02 -2.89 -37.59
C HIS A 935 -37.24 -2.11 -37.06
N PRO A 936 -38.03 -1.42 -37.92
CA PRO A 936 -39.18 -0.62 -37.47
C PRO A 936 -40.30 -1.47 -36.85
N HIS A 937 -40.38 -2.76 -37.19
CA HIS A 937 -41.34 -3.72 -36.61
C HIS A 937 -41.08 -3.98 -35.12
N LEU A 938 -39.84 -3.79 -34.63
CA LEU A 938 -39.47 -3.95 -33.24
C LEU A 938 -39.76 -2.70 -32.39
N LYS A 939 -40.32 -1.63 -32.96
CA LYS A 939 -40.59 -0.35 -32.26
C LYS A 939 -41.36 -0.50 -30.94
N ALA A 940 -42.21 -1.52 -30.81
CA ALA A 940 -42.94 -1.81 -29.57
C ALA A 940 -42.09 -2.44 -28.46
N GLN A 941 -40.91 -2.98 -28.78
CA GLN A 941 -39.93 -3.49 -27.82
C GLN A 941 -39.03 -2.38 -27.24
N PHE A 942 -39.07 -1.16 -27.79
CA PHE A 942 -38.24 -0.03 -27.33
C PHE A 942 -39.05 1.03 -26.56
N ALA A 943 -38.47 1.53 -25.48
CA ALA A 943 -38.96 2.70 -24.76
C ALA A 943 -37.80 3.63 -24.42
N ASP A 944 -37.98 4.95 -24.59
CA ASP A 944 -36.96 5.96 -24.32
C ASP A 944 -37.36 6.75 -23.05
N VAL A 945 -36.39 7.00 -22.16
CA VAL A 945 -36.59 7.79 -20.93
C VAL A 945 -35.42 8.76 -20.73
N THR A 946 -35.72 10.04 -20.49
CA THR A 946 -34.70 11.02 -20.08
C THR A 946 -34.62 11.09 -18.57
N LEU A 947 -33.41 11.23 -18.04
CA LEU A 947 -33.13 11.26 -16.60
C LEU A 947 -33.87 12.38 -15.88
N SER A 948 -33.90 13.58 -16.49
CA SER A 948 -34.64 14.74 -15.98
C SER A 948 -36.13 14.45 -15.84
N ASP A 949 -36.73 13.76 -16.81
CA ASP A 949 -38.15 13.40 -16.77
C ASP A 949 -38.45 12.29 -15.77
N LEU A 950 -37.54 11.33 -15.63
CA LEU A 950 -37.62 10.24 -14.67
C LEU A 950 -37.61 10.79 -13.25
N LEU A 951 -36.64 11.64 -12.91
CA LEU A 951 -36.47 12.17 -11.55
C LEU A 951 -37.60 13.12 -11.12
N LYS A 952 -38.28 13.79 -12.06
CA LYS A 952 -39.47 14.62 -11.76
C LYS A 952 -40.67 13.79 -11.33
N ASN A 953 -40.87 12.59 -11.88
CA ASN A 953 -41.99 11.71 -11.54
C ASN A 953 -41.62 10.22 -11.74
N PRO A 954 -40.82 9.63 -10.85
CA PRO A 954 -40.19 8.32 -11.09
C PRO A 954 -41.22 7.22 -11.31
N VAL A 955 -42.12 7.02 -10.35
CA VAL A 955 -43.14 5.94 -10.42
C VAL A 955 -44.12 6.17 -11.58
N GLY A 956 -44.53 7.41 -11.84
CA GLY A 956 -45.43 7.73 -12.95
C GLY A 956 -44.77 7.55 -14.34
N ARG A 957 -43.44 7.68 -14.43
CA ARG A 957 -42.68 7.39 -15.65
C ARG A 957 -42.49 5.89 -15.84
N VAL A 958 -42.13 5.14 -14.80
CA VAL A 958 -42.02 3.68 -14.88
C VAL A 958 -43.36 3.04 -15.28
N LYS A 959 -44.50 3.48 -14.72
CA LYS A 959 -45.83 3.01 -15.14
C LYS A 959 -46.11 3.25 -16.64
N ARG A 960 -45.60 4.34 -17.21
CA ARG A 960 -45.72 4.64 -18.64
C ARG A 960 -44.79 3.75 -19.48
N LEU A 961 -43.56 3.50 -19.02
CA LEU A 961 -42.63 2.56 -19.66
C LEU A 961 -43.24 1.16 -19.73
N TYR A 962 -43.78 0.66 -18.61
CA TYR A 962 -44.39 -0.67 -18.55
C TYR A 962 -45.56 -0.82 -19.53
N ARG A 963 -46.43 0.20 -19.59
CA ARG A 963 -47.54 0.22 -20.57
C ARG A 963 -47.04 0.23 -22.01
N LYS A 964 -46.01 1.02 -22.32
CA LYS A 964 -45.39 1.08 -23.66
C LYS A 964 -44.83 -0.27 -24.08
N LEU A 965 -44.11 -0.94 -23.17
CA LEU A 965 -43.45 -2.22 -23.41
C LEU A 965 -44.39 -3.43 -23.27
N LYS A 966 -45.68 -3.20 -22.98
CA LYS A 966 -46.70 -4.22 -22.74
C LYS A 966 -46.32 -5.19 -21.61
N LEU A 967 -45.73 -4.65 -20.54
CA LEU A 967 -45.39 -5.39 -19.32
C LEU A 967 -46.55 -5.36 -18.33
N SER A 968 -46.60 -6.36 -17.44
CA SER A 968 -47.56 -6.43 -16.33
C SER A 968 -47.54 -5.14 -15.49
N PRO A 969 -48.69 -4.57 -15.09
CA PRO A 969 -48.72 -3.34 -14.30
C PRO A 969 -47.97 -3.48 -12.96
N LEU A 970 -47.34 -2.39 -12.51
CA LEU A 970 -46.66 -2.33 -11.22
C LEU A 970 -47.63 -2.61 -10.06
N SER A 971 -47.22 -3.51 -9.16
CA SER A 971 -47.94 -3.75 -7.91
C SER A 971 -47.89 -2.52 -7.00
N HIS A 972 -48.82 -2.46 -6.03
CA HIS A 972 -48.81 -1.39 -5.02
C HIS A 972 -47.52 -1.44 -4.19
N ARG A 973 -47.05 -2.65 -3.85
CA ARG A 973 -45.82 -2.89 -3.11
C ARG A 973 -44.58 -2.43 -3.88
N SER A 974 -44.44 -2.80 -5.16
CA SER A 974 -43.35 -2.32 -6.03
C SER A 974 -43.36 -0.79 -6.15
N SER A 975 -44.55 -0.18 -6.25
CA SER A 975 -44.68 1.29 -6.29
C SER A 975 -44.22 1.96 -4.99
N GLN A 976 -44.52 1.37 -3.83
CA GLN A 976 -44.05 1.86 -2.52
C GLN A 976 -42.54 1.69 -2.35
N ALA A 977 -41.98 0.55 -2.76
CA ALA A 977 -40.54 0.28 -2.71
C ALA A 977 -39.75 1.31 -3.54
N MET A 978 -40.21 1.58 -4.78
CA MET A 978 -39.63 2.63 -5.62
C MET A 978 -39.67 4.00 -4.94
N TRP A 979 -40.81 4.39 -4.35
CA TRP A 979 -40.92 5.66 -3.64
C TRP A 979 -39.98 5.75 -2.44
N LYS A 980 -39.84 4.67 -1.67
CA LYS A 980 -38.90 4.61 -0.55
C LYS A 980 -37.46 4.83 -1.03
N MET A 981 -37.04 4.17 -2.11
CA MET A 981 -35.71 4.33 -2.68
C MET A 981 -35.47 5.77 -3.17
N VAL A 982 -36.45 6.36 -3.86
CA VAL A 982 -36.40 7.76 -4.33
C VAL A 982 -36.24 8.74 -3.17
N LEU A 983 -37.01 8.55 -2.10
CA LEU A 983 -36.97 9.43 -0.93
C LEU A 983 -35.65 9.30 -0.16
N THR A 984 -35.14 8.09 -0.02
CA THR A 984 -33.88 7.80 0.69
C THR A 984 -32.67 8.44 0.00
N ASN A 985 -32.68 8.50 -1.35
CA ASN A 985 -31.57 9.04 -2.15
C ASN A 985 -31.82 10.44 -2.73
N ARG A 986 -32.90 11.12 -2.30
CA ARG A 986 -33.39 12.37 -2.93
C ARG A 986 -32.35 13.49 -2.97
N SER A 987 -31.52 13.65 -1.94
CA SER A 987 -30.47 14.66 -1.89
C SER A 987 -29.37 14.37 -2.91
N LYS A 988 -28.87 13.13 -2.96
CA LYS A 988 -27.83 12.68 -3.90
C LYS A 988 -28.29 12.74 -5.37
N TRP A 989 -29.53 12.34 -5.65
CA TRP A 989 -30.05 12.41 -7.01
C TRP A 989 -30.32 13.83 -7.48
N ARG A 990 -30.64 14.76 -6.55
CA ARG A 990 -30.74 16.19 -6.88
C ARG A 990 -29.40 16.79 -7.28
N THR A 991 -28.31 16.40 -6.62
CA THR A 991 -26.95 16.81 -7.03
C THR A 991 -26.54 16.21 -8.37
N MET A 992 -27.00 15.01 -8.72
CA MET A 992 -26.77 14.40 -10.03
C MET A 992 -27.44 15.18 -11.18
N VAL A 993 -28.59 15.83 -10.92
CA VAL A 993 -29.33 16.67 -11.89
C VAL A 993 -28.77 18.09 -12.02
N LYS A 994 -28.00 18.56 -11.02
CA LYS A 994 -27.41 19.91 -11.02
C LYS A 994 -26.07 19.98 -11.78
N GLY A 995 -25.66 18.90 -12.45
CA GLY A 995 -24.46 18.82 -13.27
C GLY A 995 -23.24 18.15 -12.61
N MET A 996 -22.32 17.64 -13.43
CA MET A 996 -20.96 17.32 -12.98
C MET A 996 -20.16 18.63 -12.84
N PRO A 997 -19.25 18.74 -11.85
CA PRO A 997 -18.36 19.91 -11.74
C PRO A 997 -17.39 20.03 -12.92
N VAL A 998 -17.21 18.95 -13.68
CA VAL A 998 -16.23 18.81 -14.77
C VAL A 998 -16.94 18.91 -16.12
N SER A 999 -16.58 19.91 -16.94
CA SER A 999 -17.00 20.00 -18.35
C SER A 999 -16.15 19.07 -19.23
N VAL A 1000 -16.68 18.63 -20.37
CA VAL A 1000 -15.95 17.88 -21.41
C VAL A 1000 -14.65 18.58 -21.85
N SER A 1001 -14.59 19.91 -21.73
CA SER A 1001 -13.39 20.71 -22.00
C SER A 1001 -12.20 20.40 -21.08
N HIS A 1002 -12.44 19.92 -19.86
CA HIS A 1002 -11.38 19.49 -18.94
C HIS A 1002 -10.63 18.27 -19.45
N PHE A 1003 -11.24 17.53 -20.39
CA PHE A 1003 -10.65 16.36 -21.04
C PHE A 1003 -10.14 16.67 -22.46
N GLY A 1004 -10.07 17.94 -22.85
CA GLY A 1004 -9.61 18.36 -24.17
C GLY A 1004 -10.63 18.15 -25.30
N ILE A 1005 -11.90 17.87 -24.97
CA ILE A 1005 -12.98 17.74 -25.96
C ILE A 1005 -13.66 19.09 -26.17
N ASP A 1006 -13.84 19.49 -27.44
CA ASP A 1006 -14.65 20.64 -27.82
C ASP A 1006 -16.14 20.35 -27.57
N GLU A 1007 -16.83 21.27 -26.86
CA GLU A 1007 -18.27 21.17 -26.59
C GLU A 1007 -19.10 21.15 -27.88
N ASP A 1008 -18.59 21.74 -28.96
CA ASP A 1008 -19.21 21.75 -30.28
C ASP A 1008 -18.81 20.55 -31.17
N ASP A 1009 -18.07 19.57 -30.65
CA ASP A 1009 -17.69 18.37 -31.41
C ASP A 1009 -18.95 17.65 -31.93
N SER A 1010 -19.02 17.50 -33.25
CA SER A 1010 -20.17 16.92 -33.93
C SER A 1010 -20.55 15.51 -33.45
N ARG A 1011 -19.58 14.72 -32.94
CA ARG A 1011 -19.77 13.37 -32.40
C ARG A 1011 -20.60 13.38 -31.13
N VAL A 1012 -20.46 14.41 -30.29
CA VAL A 1012 -21.28 14.58 -29.07
C VAL A 1012 -22.76 14.66 -29.43
N THR A 1013 -23.10 15.32 -30.55
CA THR A 1013 -24.49 15.45 -31.01
C THR A 1013 -25.12 14.14 -31.52
N TRP A 1014 -24.31 13.12 -31.83
CA TRP A 1014 -24.82 11.80 -32.26
C TRP A 1014 -25.46 11.03 -31.11
N LEU A 1015 -25.06 11.32 -29.88
CA LEU A 1015 -25.61 10.72 -28.65
C LEU A 1015 -27.04 11.20 -28.34
N SER A 1016 -27.51 12.26 -29.02
CA SER A 1016 -28.83 12.83 -28.76
C SER A 1016 -29.98 11.90 -29.19
N VAL A 1017 -31.10 11.99 -28.46
CA VAL A 1017 -32.35 11.28 -28.76
C VAL A 1017 -32.81 11.55 -30.20
N GLU A 1018 -32.64 12.77 -30.71
CA GLU A 1018 -33.07 13.16 -32.04
C GLU A 1018 -32.29 12.42 -33.14
N SER A 1019 -30.96 12.31 -32.97
CA SER A 1019 -30.07 11.57 -33.87
C SER A 1019 -30.39 10.07 -33.88
N LEU A 1020 -30.61 9.47 -32.70
CA LEU A 1020 -30.97 8.06 -32.57
C LEU A 1020 -32.33 7.72 -33.20
N MET A 1021 -33.28 8.65 -33.15
CA MET A 1021 -34.62 8.47 -33.71
C MET A 1021 -34.72 8.85 -35.21
N GLY A 1022 -33.62 9.26 -35.83
CA GLY A 1022 -33.58 9.63 -37.26
C GLY A 1022 -34.36 10.91 -37.61
N LYS A 1023 -34.59 11.81 -36.65
CA LYS A 1023 -35.25 13.10 -36.93
C LYS A 1023 -34.22 14.08 -37.53
N LYS A 1024 -34.52 14.64 -38.70
CA LYS A 1024 -33.61 15.60 -39.40
C LYS A 1024 -33.26 16.78 -38.48
N ARG A 1025 -31.96 17.13 -38.43
CA ARG A 1025 -31.42 18.35 -37.82
C ARG A 1025 -32.29 19.57 -38.16
N LYS A 1026 -32.85 20.26 -37.17
CA LYS A 1026 -33.19 21.68 -37.36
C LYS A 1026 -31.87 22.44 -37.46
N ARG A 1027 -31.51 22.89 -38.67
CA ARG A 1027 -30.38 23.81 -38.87
C ARG A 1027 -30.56 25.00 -37.92
N ARG A 1028 -29.70 25.13 -36.91
CA ARG A 1028 -29.59 26.39 -36.15
C ARG A 1028 -29.07 27.43 -37.14
N ARG A 1029 -29.87 28.46 -37.43
CA ARG A 1029 -29.39 29.67 -38.11
C ARG A 1029 -28.41 30.35 -37.17
N LEU A 1030 -27.13 30.33 -37.52
CA LEU A 1030 -26.15 31.25 -36.95
C LEU A 1030 -26.60 32.67 -37.32
N VAL A 1031 -27.10 33.42 -36.36
CA VAL A 1031 -27.21 34.87 -36.46
C VAL A 1031 -25.89 35.42 -35.95
N VAL A 1032 -24.96 35.68 -36.87
CA VAL A 1032 -23.75 36.43 -36.56
C VAL A 1032 -24.16 37.87 -36.29
N ARG A 1033 -24.18 38.29 -35.02
CA ARG A 1033 -24.19 39.71 -34.66
C ARG A 1033 -22.74 40.18 -34.65
N CYS A 1034 -22.36 41.00 -35.63
CA CYS A 1034 -21.17 41.82 -35.51
C CYS A 1034 -21.38 42.83 -34.37
N VAL A 1035 -20.56 42.72 -33.32
CA VAL A 1035 -20.31 43.82 -32.39
C VAL A 1035 -18.85 44.18 -32.56
N GLY A 1036 -18.59 45.44 -32.93
CA GLY A 1036 -17.27 45.92 -33.29
C GLY A 1036 -16.42 46.34 -32.09
N SER A 1037 -15.11 46.47 -32.37
CA SER A 1037 -14.06 47.19 -31.62
C SER A 1037 -13.60 46.49 -30.32
N LEU A 1038 -12.31 46.36 -29.95
CA LEU A 1038 -11.07 47.05 -30.31
C LEU A 1038 -9.83 46.18 -29.95
N HIS A 1039 -8.86 46.18 -30.87
CA HIS A 1039 -7.39 46.10 -30.77
C HIS A 1039 -6.59 44.88 -30.24
N PRO A 1040 -5.45 44.54 -30.89
CA PRO A 1040 -4.65 43.32 -30.64
C PRO A 1040 -3.23 43.60 -30.10
N SER A 1041 -2.57 42.58 -29.54
CA SER A 1041 -1.11 42.39 -29.64
C SER A 1041 -0.73 40.95 -29.25
N VAL A 1042 -0.69 40.06 -30.24
CA VAL A 1042 0.13 38.84 -30.20
C VAL A 1042 1.17 39.01 -31.31
N VAL A 1043 2.45 38.98 -30.90
CA VAL A 1043 3.61 39.14 -31.77
C VAL A 1043 3.93 37.80 -32.43
N CYS A 1044 3.65 37.77 -33.73
CA CYS A 1044 4.50 37.29 -34.83
C CYS A 1044 5.64 36.30 -34.52
N CYS A 1045 5.57 35.11 -35.12
CA CYS A 1045 6.75 34.46 -35.73
C CYS A 1045 6.38 33.99 -37.14
N ARG A 1046 7.28 34.33 -38.07
CA ARG A 1046 7.08 34.40 -39.51
C ARG A 1046 7.05 33.03 -40.20
N SER A 1047 6.19 32.99 -41.22
CA SER A 1047 6.15 32.11 -42.38
C SER A 1047 7.35 32.28 -43.31
N GLU A 1048 7.65 31.25 -44.10
CA GLU A 1048 7.95 31.39 -45.53
C GLU A 1048 7.28 30.27 -46.36
N PRO A 1049 7.02 30.50 -47.67
CA PRO A 1049 5.80 30.06 -48.34
C PRO A 1049 6.02 29.16 -49.56
N THR A 1050 5.02 28.34 -49.94
CA THR A 1050 4.87 27.94 -51.35
C THR A 1050 3.41 27.64 -51.72
N GLN A 1051 2.93 28.51 -52.62
CA GLN A 1051 2.01 28.29 -53.74
C GLN A 1051 0.65 27.61 -53.52
N VAL A 1052 -0.36 28.49 -53.60
CA VAL A 1052 -1.71 28.25 -54.08
C VAL A 1052 -1.68 27.76 -55.53
N ASP A 1053 -2.49 26.75 -55.84
CA ASP A 1053 -3.04 26.56 -57.18
C ASP A 1053 -4.55 26.32 -57.15
N VAL A 1054 -5.16 26.66 -58.27
CA VAL A 1054 -6.51 27.20 -58.49
C VAL A 1054 -7.58 26.11 -58.69
N LEU A 1055 -8.72 26.27 -57.99
CA LEU A 1055 -10.17 26.18 -58.39
C LEU A 1055 -10.59 25.40 -59.65
N PRO A 1056 -11.83 24.83 -59.70
CA PRO A 1056 -13.11 25.56 -59.54
C PRO A 1056 -14.03 25.13 -58.40
#